data_AF-W7Y9Y8-F1
#
_entry.id   AF-W7Y9Y8-F1
#
_cell.length_a   1.000
_cell.length_b   1.000
_cell.length_c   1.000
_cell.angle_alpha   90.00
_cell.angle_beta   90.00
_cell.angle_gamma   90.00
#
_symmetry.space_group_name_H-M   'P 1'
#
loop_
_entity.id
_entity.type
_entity.pdbx_description
1 polymer ?
#
loop_
_entity_poly.entity_id
_entity_poly.type
_entity_poly.pdbx_seq_one_letter_code
_entity_poly.pdbx_strand_id
1 'polypeptide(L)'
;MQEEAEGATIQERGYGFHISSWDSLEQSIIQNPALLQVDWEAISQSSPGLVSNAAVKLALWELYVELKNGYQESPPFSMSEDVNVIYREMIEAMPRKMKKGAVLKEKYMPVFYDVINPSLGFRRKLASLESVSMLTAEEKKIVFDRWHQLISTHVDEKSRLYFQILLKRKVYFKGTLLAVGDGSGSSGLLGEKESGEAGAVINTGTGKGIGLFTYRTKKNKSSVVPDYRSEIDLELAPDEPMLLHLTLWGMDWDKHPLVVVETGEKSYLLFGAPEFSPDHNRVEGTSYYDRIEDYKQRKVDRVIGELNKQGGLLDIYKKEERMRDVIQTQIDSINLEVDSLRELEESNELAIQNRLFKNSVHLGNLSDKERRLKDLQSKIKAVYSELNSAEDEVKRMYAALGDHPQSWTEKDSVYIFEDGSFYHFKTQDLFLLADQEMDNRVRVKLLAATYSIYSDSKDEVQLYVNITGGVSEYLKEYEKKMKPVSDPDTIVCKSYYFDPNAYRASVFFTVEESRAIAELGKRVLGNEKQVRFILVAHGVDSLSQSIGMDGRGTYDVKKNLASYRKSRRVDIQIVECDKEFVVRISGFADRGRTSLLGLPKDVKSRLVGLMNVEQSWNPALSALRVLSVVREIEKLTGLSLRTEKIVCLPMGKCLPVEVF
;
A
#
# COMPACT_ATOMS: atom_id res chain seq x y z
N MET A 1 58.48 -17.74 55.36
CA MET A 1 58.48 -17.54 53.90
C MET A 1 57.16 -18.10 53.42
N GLN A 2 56.05 -17.34 53.33
CA GLN A 2 55.82 -16.16 52.43
C GLN A 2 56.39 -16.47 51.04
N GLU A 3 55.71 -16.39 49.91
CA GLU A 3 54.53 -15.72 49.34
C GLU A 3 54.31 -16.50 48.00
N GLU A 4 53.24 -16.50 47.22
CA GLU A 4 52.15 -15.57 46.98
C GLU A 4 51.10 -16.38 46.18
N ALA A 5 49.83 -16.27 46.57
CA ALA A 5 48.70 -16.76 45.79
C ALA A 5 48.06 -15.56 45.09
N GLU A 6 48.26 -15.44 43.78
CA GLU A 6 47.45 -14.55 42.95
C GLU A 6 46.27 -15.34 42.37
N GLY A 7 45.09 -15.11 42.97
CA GLY A 7 43.82 -15.54 42.44
C GLY A 7 43.43 -14.69 41.23
N ALA A 8 43.49 -15.27 40.04
CA ALA A 8 42.81 -14.73 38.86
C ALA A 8 41.32 -15.08 38.94
N THR A 9 40.54 -14.13 39.44
CA THR A 9 39.08 -14.16 39.41
C THR A 9 38.63 -14.10 37.95
N ILE A 10 38.01 -15.18 37.45
CA ILE A 10 37.34 -15.17 36.14
C ILE A 10 36.14 -14.21 36.27
N GLN A 11 36.33 -12.97 35.83
CA GLN A 11 35.21 -12.08 35.53
C GLN A 11 34.54 -12.61 34.27
N GLU A 12 33.33 -13.15 34.43
CA GLU A 12 32.38 -13.32 33.33
C GLU A 12 32.13 -11.95 32.69
N ARG A 13 32.89 -11.63 31.65
CA ARG A 13 32.55 -10.54 30.74
C ARG A 13 31.33 -11.02 29.96
N GLY A 14 30.16 -10.56 30.39
CA GLY A 14 28.95 -10.61 29.58
C GLY A 14 29.22 -9.91 28.26
N TYR A 15 29.45 -10.68 27.19
CA TYR A 15 29.46 -10.16 25.84
C TYR A 15 28.02 -9.75 25.50
N GLY A 16 27.73 -8.45 25.67
CA GLY A 16 26.56 -7.86 25.05
C GLY A 16 26.75 -7.93 23.54
N PHE A 17 26.00 -8.80 22.87
CA PHE A 17 25.91 -8.81 21.42
C PHE A 17 25.24 -7.51 20.97
N HIS A 18 26.03 -6.56 20.50
CA HIS A 18 25.52 -5.44 19.73
C HIS A 18 25.16 -5.96 18.34
N ILE A 19 23.87 -6.21 18.11
CA ILE A 19 23.33 -6.49 16.77
C ILE A 19 23.32 -5.15 16.02
N SER A 20 24.34 -4.91 15.21
CA SER A 20 24.47 -3.68 14.42
C SER A 20 23.89 -3.81 12.99
N SER A 21 23.55 -5.02 12.53
CA SER A 21 22.82 -5.26 11.28
C SER A 21 21.97 -6.54 11.31
N TRP A 22 20.87 -6.58 10.55
CA TRP A 22 20.03 -7.78 10.40
C TRP A 22 20.82 -8.99 9.86
N ASP A 23 21.81 -8.75 9.01
CA ASP A 23 22.72 -9.78 8.48
C ASP A 23 23.51 -10.50 9.59
N SER A 24 23.83 -9.79 10.69
CA SER A 24 24.52 -10.38 11.84
C SER A 24 23.62 -11.31 12.66
N LEU A 25 22.31 -11.06 12.69
CA LEU A 25 21.32 -11.92 13.35
C LEU A 25 21.14 -13.22 12.57
N GLU A 26 20.97 -13.12 11.24
CA GLU A 26 20.85 -14.28 10.36
C GLU A 26 22.09 -15.17 10.46
N GLN A 27 23.30 -14.60 10.32
CA GLN A 27 24.54 -15.38 10.48
C GLN A 27 24.67 -16.00 11.86
N SER A 28 24.27 -15.28 12.92
CA SER A 28 24.29 -15.82 14.29
C SER A 28 23.34 -17.01 14.46
N ILE A 29 22.14 -16.95 13.85
CA ILE A 29 21.17 -18.04 13.83
C ILE A 29 21.69 -19.21 12.99
N ILE A 30 22.27 -18.96 11.81
CA ILE A 30 22.86 -20.00 10.95
C ILE A 30 23.98 -20.74 11.69
N GLN A 31 24.88 -20.00 12.33
CA GLN A 31 26.01 -20.57 13.07
C GLN A 31 25.56 -21.24 14.38
N ASN A 32 24.51 -20.74 15.02
CA ASN A 32 23.99 -21.25 16.28
C ASN A 32 22.45 -21.34 16.26
N PRO A 33 21.87 -22.38 15.61
CA PRO A 33 20.42 -22.49 15.45
C PRO A 33 19.64 -22.56 16.77
N ALA A 34 20.29 -23.02 17.85
CA ALA A 34 19.70 -23.09 19.20
C ALA A 34 19.37 -21.71 19.81
N LEU A 35 19.92 -20.61 19.26
CA LEU A 35 19.56 -19.24 19.67
C LEU A 35 18.16 -18.85 19.20
N LEU A 36 17.63 -19.52 18.17
CA LEU A 36 16.28 -19.27 17.68
C LEU A 36 15.26 -19.94 18.61
N GLN A 37 14.66 -19.14 19.48
CA GLN A 37 13.50 -19.55 20.27
C GLN A 37 12.23 -19.06 19.59
N VAL A 38 11.31 -19.99 19.32
CA VAL A 38 10.02 -19.69 18.69
C VAL A 38 8.94 -19.69 19.76
N ASP A 39 8.32 -18.53 19.99
CA ASP A 39 7.15 -18.41 20.86
C ASP A 39 5.90 -18.87 20.10
N TRP A 40 5.66 -20.18 20.16
CA TRP A 40 4.51 -20.80 19.53
C TRP A 40 3.17 -20.31 20.09
N GLU A 41 3.14 -19.88 21.35
CA GLU A 41 1.92 -19.38 21.97
C GLU A 41 1.57 -18.01 21.40
N ALA A 42 2.54 -17.10 21.31
CA ALA A 42 2.35 -15.79 20.67
C ALA A 42 1.94 -15.92 19.19
N ILE A 43 2.53 -16.86 18.44
CA ILE A 43 2.15 -17.12 17.05
C ILE A 43 0.70 -17.62 16.98
N SER A 44 0.30 -18.54 17.85
CA SER A 44 -1.07 -19.08 17.86
C SER A 44 -2.15 -18.04 18.17
N GLN A 45 -1.79 -17.01 18.95
CA GLN A 45 -2.69 -15.89 19.31
C GLN A 45 -2.62 -14.71 18.31
N SER A 46 -1.72 -14.78 17.33
CA SER A 46 -1.58 -13.73 16.31
C SER A 46 -2.73 -13.76 15.31
N SER A 47 -2.90 -12.67 14.55
CA SER A 47 -3.88 -12.63 13.45
C SER A 47 -3.61 -13.79 12.46
N PRO A 48 -4.64 -14.55 12.07
CA PRO A 48 -4.50 -15.53 11.00
C PRO A 48 -3.97 -14.90 9.70
N GLY A 49 -4.34 -13.67 9.39
CA GLY A 49 -3.78 -12.96 8.24
C GLY A 49 -2.27 -12.75 8.33
N LEU A 50 -1.76 -12.31 9.49
CA LEU A 50 -0.30 -12.17 9.69
C LEU A 50 0.44 -13.51 9.59
N VAL A 51 -0.16 -14.59 10.11
CA VAL A 51 0.41 -15.94 10.00
C VAL A 51 0.39 -16.42 8.54
N SER A 52 -0.66 -16.09 7.78
CA SER A 52 -0.74 -16.38 6.35
C SER A 52 0.34 -15.64 5.55
N ASN A 53 0.62 -14.38 5.90
CA ASN A 53 1.66 -13.57 5.29
C ASN A 53 3.07 -14.17 5.52
N ALA A 54 3.35 -14.62 6.76
CA ALA A 54 4.59 -15.33 7.06
C ALA A 54 4.69 -16.64 6.26
N ALA A 55 3.60 -17.40 6.18
CA ALA A 55 3.56 -18.67 5.46
C ALA A 55 3.82 -18.52 3.94
N VAL A 56 3.23 -17.51 3.29
CA VAL A 56 3.50 -17.25 1.86
C VAL A 56 4.90 -16.75 1.60
N LYS A 57 5.47 -15.91 2.47
CA LYS A 57 6.85 -15.45 2.34
C LYS A 57 7.83 -16.61 2.45
N LEU A 58 7.58 -17.55 3.36
CA LEU A 58 8.40 -18.76 3.49
C LEU A 58 8.31 -19.64 2.23
N ALA A 59 7.10 -19.86 1.71
CA ALA A 59 6.90 -20.62 0.47
C ALA A 59 7.60 -19.98 -0.75
N LEU A 60 7.49 -18.66 -0.89
CA LEU A 60 8.17 -17.94 -1.97
C LEU A 60 9.69 -17.94 -1.83
N TRP A 61 10.20 -17.82 -0.60
CA TRP A 61 11.63 -17.88 -0.32
C TRP A 61 12.20 -19.27 -0.64
N GLU A 62 11.55 -20.35 -0.19
CA GLU A 62 11.94 -21.72 -0.49
C GLU A 62 11.99 -21.95 -2.01
N LEU A 63 10.91 -21.61 -2.71
CA LEU A 63 10.84 -21.75 -4.17
C LEU A 63 11.94 -20.94 -4.88
N TYR A 64 12.19 -19.72 -4.43
CA TYR A 64 13.26 -18.88 -4.95
C TYR A 64 14.63 -19.56 -4.80
N VAL A 65 14.94 -20.08 -3.61
CA VAL A 65 16.22 -20.73 -3.32
C VAL A 65 16.39 -21.99 -4.18
N GLU A 66 15.37 -22.84 -4.26
CA GLU A 66 15.45 -24.09 -5.01
C GLU A 66 15.62 -23.85 -6.52
N LEU A 67 14.85 -22.90 -7.09
CA LEU A 67 15.01 -22.52 -8.50
C LEU A 67 16.37 -21.88 -8.80
N LYS A 68 16.90 -21.08 -7.87
CA LYS A 68 18.21 -20.42 -8.03
C LYS A 68 19.36 -21.43 -7.96
N ASN A 69 19.32 -22.37 -7.02
CA ASN A 69 20.32 -23.42 -6.91
C ASN A 69 20.33 -24.31 -8.16
N GLY A 70 19.14 -24.68 -8.66
CA GLY A 70 19.00 -25.42 -9.92
C GLY A 70 19.60 -24.71 -11.14
N TYR A 71 19.71 -23.37 -11.10
CA TYR A 71 20.34 -22.56 -12.14
C TYR A 71 21.87 -22.49 -12.01
N GLN A 72 22.40 -22.42 -10.79
CA GLN A 72 23.85 -22.23 -10.54
C GLN A 72 24.67 -23.49 -10.78
N GLU A 73 24.13 -24.68 -10.49
CA GLU A 73 24.99 -25.87 -10.32
C GLU A 73 25.10 -26.78 -11.56
N SER A 74 24.43 -26.52 -12.69
CA SER A 74 24.39 -27.44 -13.85
C SER A 74 24.11 -28.90 -13.45
N PRO A 75 22.84 -29.33 -13.50
CA PRO A 75 22.19 -30.11 -12.45
C PRO A 75 23.00 -31.32 -11.92
N PRO A 76 23.37 -31.33 -10.62
CA PRO A 76 23.44 -32.58 -9.89
C PRO A 76 23.03 -32.44 -8.40
N PHE A 77 22.07 -31.57 -8.08
CA PHE A 77 21.35 -31.65 -6.80
C PHE A 77 19.95 -32.20 -7.04
N SER A 78 19.48 -33.04 -6.12
CA SER A 78 18.11 -33.54 -6.14
C SER A 78 17.17 -32.36 -6.00
N MET A 79 16.66 -31.87 -7.13
CA MET A 79 15.52 -30.96 -7.13
C MET A 79 14.41 -31.58 -6.28
N SER A 80 13.77 -30.75 -5.45
CA SER A 80 12.54 -31.16 -4.78
C SER A 80 11.54 -31.68 -5.80
N GLU A 81 10.64 -32.57 -5.36
CA GLU A 81 9.57 -33.06 -6.25
C GLU A 81 8.78 -31.89 -6.85
N ASP A 82 8.57 -30.83 -6.08
CA ASP A 82 7.84 -29.64 -6.50
C ASP A 82 8.55 -28.89 -7.64
N VAL A 83 9.87 -28.70 -7.55
CA VAL A 83 10.64 -28.04 -8.62
C VAL A 83 10.77 -28.92 -9.85
N ASN A 84 10.85 -30.25 -9.68
CA ASN A 84 10.82 -31.19 -10.81
C ASN A 84 9.49 -31.10 -11.58
N VAL A 85 8.37 -30.99 -10.87
CA VAL A 85 7.05 -30.76 -11.48
C VAL A 85 7.04 -29.45 -12.26
N ILE A 86 7.50 -28.34 -11.66
CA ILE A 86 7.58 -27.04 -12.35
C ILE A 86 8.42 -27.14 -13.62
N TYR A 87 9.60 -27.76 -13.54
CA TYR A 87 10.50 -27.90 -14.68
C TYR A 87 9.86 -28.68 -15.84
N ARG A 88 9.23 -29.82 -15.54
CA ARG A 88 8.53 -30.67 -16.51
C ARG A 88 7.37 -29.92 -17.16
N GLU A 89 6.49 -29.33 -16.36
CA GLU A 89 5.31 -28.58 -16.84
C GLU A 89 5.73 -27.37 -17.70
N MET A 90 6.84 -26.72 -17.35
CA MET A 90 7.37 -25.63 -18.17
C MET A 90 7.92 -26.13 -19.52
N ILE A 91 8.60 -27.28 -19.58
CA ILE A 91 9.00 -27.89 -20.86
C ILE A 91 7.76 -28.23 -21.69
N GLU A 92 6.69 -28.70 -21.04
CA GLU A 92 5.42 -28.99 -21.71
C GLU A 92 4.75 -27.74 -22.28
N ALA A 93 4.88 -26.58 -21.64
CA ALA A 93 4.41 -25.31 -22.19
C ALA A 93 5.31 -24.71 -23.27
N MET A 94 6.57 -25.13 -23.38
CA MET A 94 7.47 -24.59 -24.41
C MET A 94 6.96 -24.86 -25.84
N PRO A 95 7.12 -23.90 -26.77
CA PRO A 95 6.70 -24.05 -28.17
C PRO A 95 7.23 -25.33 -28.82
N ARG A 96 6.43 -25.98 -29.68
CA ARG A 96 6.79 -27.25 -30.34
C ARG A 96 8.15 -27.19 -31.06
N LYS A 97 8.50 -26.03 -31.63
CA LYS A 97 9.80 -25.84 -32.30
C LYS A 97 10.99 -25.96 -31.34
N MET A 98 10.79 -25.66 -30.06
CA MET A 98 11.81 -25.65 -29.03
C MET A 98 12.07 -27.04 -28.41
N LYS A 99 11.17 -28.01 -28.63
CA LYS A 99 11.24 -29.35 -28.03
C LYS A 99 11.05 -30.48 -29.03
N LYS A 100 11.29 -31.71 -28.58
CA LYS A 100 10.97 -32.97 -29.26
C LYS A 100 10.34 -33.91 -28.22
N GLY A 101 9.02 -34.06 -28.24
CA GLY A 101 8.30 -34.71 -27.14
C GLY A 101 8.47 -33.93 -25.84
N ALA A 102 8.87 -34.61 -24.76
CA ALA A 102 9.11 -34.03 -23.43
C ALA A 102 10.55 -33.51 -23.23
N VAL A 103 11.35 -33.41 -24.29
CA VAL A 103 12.76 -32.99 -24.20
C VAL A 103 12.97 -31.67 -24.93
N LEU A 104 13.54 -30.68 -24.24
CA LEU A 104 13.93 -29.41 -24.83
C LEU A 104 15.17 -29.57 -25.71
N LYS A 105 15.22 -28.93 -26.88
CA LYS A 105 16.43 -28.95 -27.71
C LYS A 105 17.50 -28.09 -27.05
N GLU A 106 18.73 -28.60 -27.02
CA GLU A 106 19.89 -28.00 -26.33
C GLU A 106 20.08 -26.50 -26.63
N LYS A 107 19.96 -26.10 -27.91
CA LYS A 107 20.09 -24.69 -28.33
C LYS A 107 19.08 -23.71 -27.71
N TYR A 108 18.00 -24.22 -27.12
CA TYR A 108 16.97 -23.42 -26.44
C TYR A 108 17.02 -23.53 -24.92
N MET A 109 17.94 -24.32 -24.36
CA MET A 109 18.15 -24.42 -22.92
C MET A 109 18.42 -23.06 -22.26
N PRO A 110 19.25 -22.16 -22.82
CA PRO A 110 19.45 -20.83 -22.23
C PRO A 110 18.16 -20.03 -22.13
N VAL A 111 17.34 -20.02 -23.19
CA VAL A 111 16.04 -19.33 -23.21
C VAL A 111 15.09 -19.90 -22.17
N PHE A 112 15.04 -21.23 -22.04
CA PHE A 112 14.23 -21.89 -21.04
C PHE A 112 14.65 -21.52 -19.62
N TYR A 113 15.96 -21.54 -19.33
CA TYR A 113 16.47 -21.17 -18.01
C TYR A 113 16.20 -19.71 -17.67
N ASP A 114 16.30 -18.79 -18.63
CA ASP A 114 15.92 -17.39 -18.41
C ASP A 114 14.43 -17.26 -18.05
N VAL A 115 13.55 -18.02 -18.72
CA VAL A 115 12.10 -17.98 -18.46
C VAL A 115 11.76 -18.47 -17.05
N ILE A 116 12.44 -19.49 -16.54
CA ILE A 116 12.17 -20.00 -15.19
C ILE A 116 13.01 -19.32 -14.09
N ASN A 117 13.94 -18.45 -14.46
CA ASN A 117 14.84 -17.79 -13.51
C ASN A 117 14.04 -16.89 -12.54
N PRO A 118 14.14 -17.08 -11.21
CA PRO A 118 13.35 -16.33 -10.23
C PRO A 118 13.87 -14.89 -10.00
N SER A 119 15.05 -14.55 -10.51
CA SER A 119 15.67 -13.22 -10.39
C SER A 119 15.45 -12.33 -11.62
N LEU A 120 14.95 -12.88 -12.73
CA LEU A 120 14.68 -12.11 -13.96
C LEU A 120 13.24 -11.60 -14.01
N GLY A 121 13.04 -10.30 -14.14
CA GLY A 121 11.72 -9.70 -14.35
C GLY A 121 11.10 -10.07 -15.71
N PHE A 122 9.78 -9.87 -15.84
CA PHE A 122 9.02 -10.30 -17.02
C PHE A 122 9.58 -9.79 -18.35
N ARG A 123 10.02 -8.52 -18.45
CA ARG A 123 10.57 -7.98 -19.70
C ARG A 123 11.84 -8.71 -20.15
N ARG A 124 12.70 -9.12 -19.21
CA ARG A 124 13.91 -9.89 -19.54
C ARG A 124 13.54 -11.30 -20.00
N LYS A 125 12.63 -11.96 -19.30
CA LYS A 125 12.09 -13.28 -19.72
C LYS A 125 11.47 -13.22 -21.12
N LEU A 126 10.71 -12.16 -21.40
CA LEU A 126 10.10 -11.93 -22.71
C LEU A 126 11.17 -11.73 -23.80
N ALA A 127 12.18 -10.89 -23.54
CA ALA A 127 13.27 -10.67 -24.49
C ALA A 127 14.00 -11.98 -24.86
N SER A 128 14.24 -12.86 -23.88
CA SER A 128 14.83 -14.19 -24.14
C SER A 128 13.94 -15.05 -25.03
N LEU A 129 12.61 -15.08 -24.81
CA LEU A 129 11.68 -15.77 -25.70
C LEU A 129 11.63 -15.13 -27.10
N GLU A 130 11.71 -13.81 -27.19
CA GLU A 130 11.67 -13.08 -28.47
C GLU A 130 12.91 -13.29 -29.33
N SER A 131 14.03 -13.71 -28.73
CA SER A 131 15.22 -14.16 -29.46
C SER A 131 14.97 -15.40 -30.33
N VAL A 132 13.91 -16.17 -30.02
CA VAL A 132 13.52 -17.35 -30.80
C VAL A 132 12.69 -16.92 -32.01
N SER A 133 13.21 -17.19 -33.20
CA SER A 133 12.57 -16.77 -34.45
C SER A 133 11.16 -17.35 -34.63
N MET A 134 10.28 -16.51 -35.18
CA MET A 134 8.92 -16.86 -35.62
C MET A 134 7.99 -17.37 -34.51
N LEU A 135 8.20 -17.00 -33.24
CA LEU A 135 7.22 -17.28 -32.18
C LEU A 135 6.03 -16.34 -32.27
N THR A 136 4.83 -16.91 -32.24
CA THR A 136 3.58 -16.14 -32.21
C THR A 136 3.34 -15.55 -30.82
N ALA A 137 2.53 -14.49 -30.76
CA ALA A 137 2.10 -13.92 -29.47
C ALA A 137 1.33 -14.94 -28.60
N GLU A 138 0.60 -15.87 -29.22
CA GLU A 138 -0.11 -16.95 -28.51
C GLU A 138 0.87 -17.92 -27.84
N GLU A 139 1.87 -18.40 -28.57
CA GLU A 139 2.89 -19.31 -28.01
C GLU A 139 3.62 -18.68 -26.83
N LYS A 140 3.96 -17.39 -26.91
CA LYS A 140 4.58 -16.64 -25.80
C LYS A 140 3.62 -16.56 -24.60
N LYS A 141 2.33 -16.27 -24.85
CA LYS A 141 1.30 -16.16 -23.81
C LYS A 141 1.14 -17.48 -23.05
N ILE A 142 1.08 -18.61 -23.76
CA ILE A 142 0.96 -19.96 -23.16
C ILE A 142 2.11 -20.23 -22.17
N VAL A 143 3.34 -19.86 -22.52
CA VAL A 143 4.51 -20.04 -21.63
C VAL A 143 4.36 -19.23 -20.35
N PHE A 144 3.99 -17.95 -20.46
CA PHE A 144 3.83 -17.07 -19.29
C PHE A 144 2.61 -17.41 -18.44
N ASP A 145 1.49 -17.81 -19.06
CA ASP A 145 0.30 -18.26 -18.34
C ASP A 145 0.60 -19.55 -17.55
N ARG A 146 1.39 -20.48 -18.13
CA ARG A 146 1.82 -21.69 -17.42
C ARG A 146 2.72 -21.33 -16.24
N TRP A 147 3.69 -20.44 -16.44
CA TRP A 147 4.56 -19.97 -15.36
C TRP A 147 3.73 -19.35 -14.22
N HIS A 148 2.83 -18.43 -14.54
CA HIS A 148 1.88 -17.83 -13.58
C HIS A 148 1.10 -18.88 -12.80
N GLN A 149 0.55 -19.89 -13.50
CA GLN A 149 -0.24 -20.96 -12.88
C GLN A 149 0.61 -21.78 -11.90
N LEU A 150 1.81 -22.20 -12.31
CA LEU A 150 2.69 -23.04 -11.48
C LEU A 150 3.12 -22.34 -10.20
N ILE A 151 3.51 -21.06 -10.29
CA ILE A 151 3.85 -20.27 -9.10
C ILE A 151 2.64 -20.12 -8.18
N SER A 152 1.47 -19.81 -8.74
CA SER A 152 0.25 -19.63 -7.95
C SER A 152 -0.17 -20.91 -7.23
N THR A 153 -0.10 -22.07 -7.90
CA THR A 153 -0.40 -23.38 -7.30
C THR A 153 0.59 -23.72 -6.20
N HIS A 154 1.90 -23.59 -6.46
CA HIS A 154 2.92 -23.87 -5.45
C HIS A 154 2.74 -23.01 -4.20
N VAL A 155 2.49 -21.71 -4.40
CA VAL A 155 2.24 -20.78 -3.31
C VAL A 155 1.01 -21.16 -2.50
N ASP A 156 -0.11 -21.47 -3.14
CA ASP A 156 -1.33 -21.90 -2.44
C ASP A 156 -1.07 -23.17 -1.59
N GLU A 157 -0.44 -24.18 -2.17
CA GLU A 157 -0.20 -25.46 -1.51
C GLU A 157 0.80 -25.35 -0.34
N LYS A 158 1.96 -24.73 -0.57
CA LYS A 158 3.02 -24.61 0.43
C LYS A 158 2.68 -23.60 1.52
N SER A 159 2.09 -22.46 1.16
CA SER A 159 1.66 -21.50 2.18
C SER A 159 0.57 -22.10 3.06
N ARG A 160 -0.35 -22.91 2.52
CA ARG A 160 -1.34 -23.65 3.32
C ARG A 160 -0.68 -24.63 4.28
N LEU A 161 0.32 -25.37 3.82
CA LEU A 161 1.07 -26.31 4.66
C LEU A 161 1.75 -25.57 5.82
N TYR A 162 2.50 -24.51 5.52
CA TYR A 162 3.18 -23.70 6.54
C TYR A 162 2.20 -23.02 7.49
N PHE A 163 1.10 -22.50 6.97
CA PHE A 163 0.05 -21.90 7.78
C PHE A 163 -0.54 -22.88 8.79
N GLN A 164 -0.84 -24.12 8.36
CA GLN A 164 -1.35 -25.17 9.25
C GLN A 164 -0.32 -25.59 10.30
N ILE A 165 0.97 -25.63 9.95
CA ILE A 165 2.06 -25.90 10.90
C ILE A 165 2.16 -24.78 11.94
N LEU A 166 2.14 -23.51 11.51
CA LEU A 166 2.27 -22.34 12.37
C LEU A 166 1.06 -22.18 13.32
N LEU A 167 -0.15 -22.39 12.81
CA LEU A 167 -1.37 -22.30 13.62
C LEU A 167 -1.68 -23.55 14.45
N LYS A 168 -1.06 -24.70 14.15
CA LYS A 168 -1.32 -26.00 14.80
C LYS A 168 -2.80 -26.44 14.76
N ARG A 169 -3.57 -25.93 13.79
CA ARG A 169 -4.98 -26.31 13.57
C ARG A 169 -5.30 -26.35 12.09
N LYS A 170 -6.30 -27.16 11.73
CA LYS A 170 -6.85 -27.20 10.38
C LYS A 170 -7.99 -26.19 10.29
N VAL A 171 -7.79 -25.16 9.48
CA VAL A 171 -8.79 -24.16 9.14
C VAL A 171 -8.88 -24.07 7.62
N TYR A 172 -10.01 -23.57 7.12
CA TYR A 172 -10.12 -23.24 5.71
C TYR A 172 -9.07 -22.17 5.36
N PHE A 173 -8.34 -22.40 4.27
CA PHE A 173 -7.27 -21.52 3.80
C PHE A 173 -7.23 -21.60 2.28
N LYS A 174 -7.20 -20.42 1.64
CA LYS A 174 -6.90 -20.28 0.22
C LYS A 174 -6.00 -19.07 0.03
N GLY A 175 -4.81 -19.29 -0.51
CA GLY A 175 -3.82 -18.24 -0.78
C GLY A 175 -3.62 -18.05 -2.28
N THR A 176 -3.49 -16.81 -2.73
CA THR A 176 -3.24 -16.53 -4.15
C THR A 176 -2.45 -15.24 -4.34
N LEU A 177 -1.87 -15.08 -5.53
CA LEU A 177 -1.03 -13.94 -5.90
C LEU A 177 -1.61 -13.25 -7.14
N LEU A 178 -1.74 -11.94 -7.06
CA LEU A 178 -2.11 -11.09 -8.18
C LEU A 178 -0.97 -10.11 -8.45
N ALA A 179 -0.49 -10.02 -9.69
CA ALA A 179 0.45 -8.97 -10.06
C ALA A 179 -0.10 -8.07 -11.17
N VAL A 180 0.22 -6.78 -11.08
CA VAL A 180 -0.02 -5.77 -12.11
C VAL A 180 1.24 -4.95 -12.31
N GLY A 181 1.44 -4.44 -13.53
CA GLY A 181 2.57 -3.59 -13.81
C GLY A 181 3.11 -3.75 -15.23
N ASP A 182 4.39 -3.47 -15.42
CA ASP A 182 5.03 -3.52 -16.73
C ASP A 182 6.18 -4.50 -16.92
N GLY A 183 6.53 -5.21 -15.85
CA GLY A 183 7.56 -6.22 -15.90
C GLY A 183 9.00 -5.68 -15.99
N SER A 184 9.24 -4.40 -15.70
CA SER A 184 10.56 -3.77 -15.69
C SER A 184 11.53 -4.32 -14.64
N GLY A 185 11.03 -4.86 -13.53
CA GLY A 185 11.79 -5.42 -12.42
C GLY A 185 12.39 -4.37 -11.46
N SER A 186 11.72 -3.25 -11.27
CA SER A 186 12.16 -2.10 -10.44
C SER A 186 12.05 -2.36 -8.94
N SER A 187 11.26 -3.35 -8.53
CA SER A 187 11.01 -3.71 -7.14
C SER A 187 11.05 -5.23 -6.92
N GLY A 188 11.31 -5.69 -5.69
CA GLY A 188 11.45 -7.11 -5.36
C GLY A 188 10.34 -7.61 -4.44
N LEU A 189 10.15 -8.93 -4.39
CA LEU A 189 9.19 -9.56 -3.46
C LEU A 189 9.62 -9.45 -1.99
N LEU A 190 10.94 -9.42 -1.75
CA LEU A 190 11.53 -9.53 -0.41
C LEU A 190 12.14 -8.21 0.08
N GLY A 191 11.93 -7.08 -0.62
CA GLY A 191 12.55 -5.78 -0.29
C GLY A 191 14.08 -5.73 -0.52
N GLU A 192 14.72 -6.88 -0.68
CA GLU A 192 16.13 -7.06 -1.00
C GLU A 192 16.39 -6.94 -2.51
N LYS A 193 17.57 -6.46 -2.86
CA LYS A 193 18.12 -6.56 -4.22
C LYS A 193 19.06 -7.75 -4.30
N GLU A 194 19.20 -8.33 -5.48
CA GLU A 194 20.23 -9.34 -5.73
C GLU A 194 21.62 -8.77 -5.42
N SER A 195 22.24 -9.20 -4.32
CA SER A 195 23.64 -8.93 -4.00
C SER A 195 24.52 -9.97 -4.69
N GLY A 196 25.37 -9.53 -5.61
CA GLY A 196 26.26 -10.44 -6.33
C GLY A 196 27.40 -10.96 -5.45
N GLU A 197 27.47 -12.27 -5.21
CA GLU A 197 28.76 -12.95 -5.19
C GLU A 197 29.35 -12.88 -6.61
N ALA A 198 30.65 -12.67 -6.72
CA ALA A 198 31.34 -12.26 -7.94
C ALA A 198 31.05 -13.20 -9.14
N GLY A 199 30.16 -12.77 -10.04
CA GLY A 199 29.87 -13.44 -11.30
C GLY A 199 28.92 -12.61 -12.18
N ALA A 200 29.23 -12.49 -13.47
CA ALA A 200 28.47 -11.67 -14.43
C ALA A 200 27.03 -12.17 -14.71
N VAL A 201 26.67 -13.36 -14.23
CA VAL A 201 25.43 -14.05 -14.59
C VAL A 201 24.26 -13.72 -13.65
N ILE A 202 24.51 -13.28 -12.42
CA ILE A 202 23.46 -13.15 -11.37
C ILE A 202 23.39 -11.73 -10.77
N ASN A 203 24.35 -10.86 -11.08
CA ASN A 203 24.30 -9.47 -10.65
C ASN A 203 23.43 -8.62 -11.60
N THR A 204 22.12 -8.75 -11.45
CA THR A 204 21.14 -8.07 -12.32
C THR A 204 20.73 -6.69 -11.80
N GLY A 205 21.01 -6.38 -10.53
CA GLY A 205 20.50 -5.19 -9.84
C GLY A 205 18.98 -5.17 -9.66
N THR A 206 18.30 -6.29 -9.95
CA THR A 206 16.84 -6.44 -9.84
C THR A 206 16.44 -6.83 -8.42
N GLY A 207 15.16 -6.62 -8.10
CA GLY A 207 14.60 -7.07 -6.83
C GLY A 207 14.64 -8.60 -6.71
N LYS A 208 14.98 -9.11 -5.52
CA LYS A 208 15.00 -10.55 -5.24
C LYS A 208 13.60 -11.14 -5.41
N GLY A 209 13.50 -12.26 -6.13
CA GLY A 209 12.24 -12.95 -6.40
C GLY A 209 11.32 -12.26 -7.42
N ILE A 210 11.75 -11.20 -8.09
CA ILE A 210 10.92 -10.47 -9.09
C ILE A 210 10.42 -11.37 -10.24
N GLY A 211 11.15 -12.44 -10.56
CA GLY A 211 10.75 -13.40 -11.58
C GLY A 211 9.61 -14.33 -11.16
N LEU A 212 9.21 -14.28 -9.88
CA LEU A 212 8.06 -14.99 -9.32
C LEU A 212 6.79 -14.12 -9.31
N PHE A 213 6.83 -12.89 -9.84
CA PHE A 213 5.62 -12.08 -9.97
C PHE A 213 4.62 -12.75 -10.93
N THR A 214 3.37 -12.89 -10.49
CA THR A 214 2.32 -13.65 -11.19
C THR A 214 1.50 -12.74 -12.13
N TYR A 215 2.17 -12.12 -13.10
CA TYR A 215 1.51 -11.26 -14.08
C TYR A 215 0.49 -12.03 -14.93
N ARG A 216 -0.74 -11.51 -15.03
CA ARG A 216 -1.62 -11.89 -16.14
C ARG A 216 -1.12 -11.24 -17.41
N THR A 217 -1.23 -11.93 -18.54
CA THR A 217 -0.70 -11.45 -19.80
C THR A 217 -1.76 -11.29 -20.88
N LYS A 218 -1.59 -10.27 -21.72
CA LYS A 218 -2.44 -10.00 -22.89
C LYS A 218 -1.61 -9.86 -24.15
N LYS A 219 -2.20 -10.19 -25.29
CA LYS A 219 -1.56 -10.02 -26.60
C LYS A 219 -1.47 -8.54 -26.95
N ASN A 220 -0.34 -8.15 -27.51
CA ASN A 220 -0.15 -6.84 -28.12
C ASN A 220 0.57 -7.00 -29.46
N LYS A 221 -0.17 -6.91 -30.56
CA LYS A 221 0.35 -7.17 -31.92
C LYS A 221 1.06 -8.54 -32.00
N SER A 222 2.37 -8.55 -32.21
CA SER A 222 3.23 -9.75 -32.31
C SER A 222 3.91 -10.14 -30.98
N SER A 223 3.59 -9.45 -29.89
CA SER A 223 4.19 -9.66 -28.57
C SER A 223 3.12 -9.83 -27.49
N VAL A 224 3.57 -9.95 -26.24
CA VAL A 224 2.76 -10.14 -25.05
C VAL A 224 3.16 -9.07 -24.04
N VAL A 225 2.19 -8.48 -23.37
CA VAL A 225 2.42 -7.50 -22.30
C VAL A 225 1.68 -7.93 -21.03
N PRO A 226 2.19 -7.57 -19.85
CA PRO A 226 1.42 -7.74 -18.63
C PRO A 226 0.11 -6.95 -18.69
N ASP A 227 -0.90 -7.41 -17.96
CA ASP A 227 -2.10 -6.64 -17.75
C ASP A 227 -1.93 -5.66 -16.58
N TYR A 228 -2.65 -4.54 -16.66
CA TYR A 228 -2.62 -3.48 -15.65
C TYR A 228 -3.73 -3.64 -14.60
N ARG A 229 -4.58 -4.65 -14.78
CA ARG A 229 -5.61 -5.11 -13.86
C ARG A 229 -5.48 -6.61 -13.71
N SER A 230 -5.58 -7.09 -12.49
CA SER A 230 -5.67 -8.51 -12.19
C SER A 230 -6.79 -8.73 -11.18
N GLU A 231 -7.50 -9.85 -11.27
CA GLU A 231 -8.65 -10.11 -10.41
C GLU A 231 -8.83 -11.60 -10.14
N ILE A 232 -9.38 -11.95 -8.99
CA ILE A 232 -9.72 -13.33 -8.65
C ILE A 232 -11.06 -13.40 -7.95
N ASP A 233 -11.81 -14.46 -8.25
CA ASP A 233 -13.02 -14.84 -7.54
C ASP A 233 -12.67 -15.92 -6.50
N LEU A 234 -13.06 -15.69 -5.25
CA LEU A 234 -12.89 -16.58 -4.11
C LEU A 234 -14.26 -16.98 -3.59
N GLU A 235 -14.39 -18.24 -3.15
CA GLU A 235 -15.63 -18.73 -2.56
C GLU A 235 -15.63 -18.52 -1.04
N LEU A 236 -16.74 -18.01 -0.53
CA LEU A 236 -17.02 -17.94 0.90
C LEU A 236 -17.70 -19.22 1.37
N ALA A 237 -17.30 -19.68 2.55
CA ALA A 237 -18.06 -20.67 3.28
C ALA A 237 -19.37 -20.02 3.78
N PRO A 238 -20.53 -20.64 3.53
CA PRO A 238 -21.80 -20.15 4.06
C PRO A 238 -21.81 -20.20 5.59
N ASP A 239 -22.47 -19.21 6.21
CA ASP A 239 -22.77 -19.11 7.64
C ASP A 239 -21.57 -18.93 8.62
N GLU A 240 -20.36 -18.68 8.13
CA GLU A 240 -19.22 -18.34 8.98
C GLU A 240 -18.55 -17.02 8.55
N PRO A 241 -18.15 -16.16 9.50
CA PRO A 241 -17.35 -15.00 9.17
C PRO A 241 -16.01 -15.46 8.59
N MET A 242 -15.52 -14.71 7.60
CA MET A 242 -14.27 -15.00 6.93
C MET A 242 -13.31 -13.83 7.00
N LEU A 243 -12.02 -14.16 7.13
CA LEU A 243 -10.93 -13.20 7.17
C LEU A 243 -10.28 -13.16 5.79
N LEU A 244 -10.34 -12.01 5.14
CA LEU A 244 -9.59 -11.70 3.94
C LEU A 244 -8.36 -10.87 4.32
N HIS A 245 -7.17 -11.45 4.18
CA HIS A 245 -5.91 -10.77 4.42
C HIS A 245 -5.28 -10.32 3.11
N LEU A 246 -4.78 -9.08 3.10
CA LEU A 246 -4.21 -8.44 1.92
C LEU A 246 -2.82 -7.91 2.24
N THR A 247 -1.84 -8.21 1.40
CA THR A 247 -0.48 -7.66 1.55
C THR A 247 0.12 -7.31 0.20
N LEU A 248 0.70 -6.11 0.11
CA LEU A 248 1.41 -5.65 -1.09
C LEU A 248 2.92 -5.84 -0.98
N TRP A 249 3.50 -6.17 -2.13
CA TRP A 249 4.93 -6.21 -2.37
C TRP A 249 5.24 -5.49 -3.69
N GLY A 250 6.46 -4.95 -3.79
CA GLY A 250 6.94 -4.33 -5.02
C GLY A 250 6.56 -2.86 -5.23
N MET A 251 5.83 -2.21 -4.33
CA MET A 251 5.31 -0.86 -4.58
C MET A 251 6.39 0.20 -4.86
N ASP A 252 6.09 1.09 -5.80
CA ASP A 252 6.77 2.39 -5.99
C ASP A 252 6.13 3.44 -5.05
N TRP A 253 6.92 4.05 -4.16
CA TRP A 253 6.42 4.91 -3.08
C TRP A 253 5.59 6.13 -3.54
N ASP A 254 5.75 6.56 -4.79
CA ASP A 254 5.02 7.69 -5.37
C ASP A 254 3.68 7.27 -6.02
N LYS A 255 3.39 5.96 -6.08
CA LYS A 255 2.26 5.37 -6.80
C LYS A 255 1.49 4.40 -5.90
N HIS A 256 0.20 4.66 -5.76
CA HIS A 256 -0.66 3.94 -4.83
C HIS A 256 -1.61 3.02 -5.58
N PRO A 257 -1.33 1.71 -5.67
CA PRO A 257 -2.24 0.77 -6.29
C PRO A 257 -3.55 0.73 -5.49
N LEU A 258 -4.65 0.38 -6.15
CA LEU A 258 -5.95 0.25 -5.49
C LEU A 258 -6.35 -1.22 -5.48
N VAL A 259 -6.76 -1.70 -4.30
CA VAL A 259 -7.44 -2.99 -4.17
C VAL A 259 -8.92 -2.76 -3.96
N VAL A 260 -9.73 -3.44 -4.77
CA VAL A 260 -11.18 -3.42 -4.69
C VAL A 260 -11.63 -4.82 -4.31
N VAL A 261 -12.28 -4.95 -3.17
CA VAL A 261 -12.93 -6.20 -2.74
C VAL A 261 -14.42 -6.06 -2.99
N GLU A 262 -15.02 -6.96 -3.75
CA GLU A 262 -16.46 -6.93 -4.07
C GLU A 262 -17.15 -8.14 -3.48
N THR A 263 -18.28 -7.90 -2.85
CA THR A 263 -19.15 -8.93 -2.26
C THR A 263 -20.60 -8.60 -2.57
N GLY A 264 -21.22 -9.36 -3.49
CA GLY A 264 -22.50 -8.97 -4.08
C GLY A 264 -22.39 -7.60 -4.77
N GLU A 265 -23.27 -6.67 -4.40
CA GLU A 265 -23.28 -5.30 -4.95
C GLU A 265 -22.35 -4.32 -4.20
N LYS A 266 -21.75 -4.73 -3.09
CA LYS A 266 -20.92 -3.89 -2.22
C LYS A 266 -19.45 -3.95 -2.64
N SER A 267 -18.75 -2.83 -2.54
CA SER A 267 -17.29 -2.78 -2.75
C SER A 267 -16.53 -2.08 -1.61
N TYR A 268 -15.38 -2.65 -1.26
CA TYR A 268 -14.45 -2.11 -0.27
C TYR A 268 -13.20 -1.62 -1.01
N LEU A 269 -12.96 -0.31 -0.93
CA LEU A 269 -11.82 0.34 -1.57
C LEU A 269 -10.65 0.43 -0.58
N LEU A 270 -9.52 -0.14 -0.94
CA LEU A 270 -8.31 -0.17 -0.12
C LEU A 270 -7.14 0.42 -0.91
N PHE A 271 -6.77 1.65 -0.56
CA PHE A 271 -5.67 2.38 -1.17
C PHE A 271 -4.35 1.83 -0.64
N GLY A 272 -3.51 1.33 -1.55
CA GLY A 272 -2.22 0.75 -1.26
C GLY A 272 -1.20 1.82 -0.92
N ALA A 273 -0.60 1.69 0.25
CA ALA A 273 0.64 2.35 0.68
C ALA A 273 1.57 1.23 1.21
N PRO A 274 2.63 1.46 2.02
CA PRO A 274 3.26 0.32 2.72
C PRO A 274 2.23 -0.54 3.50
N GLU A 275 1.11 0.05 3.88
CA GLU A 275 -0.08 -0.56 4.46
C GLU A 275 -1.33 -0.06 3.71
N PHE A 276 -2.30 -0.94 3.43
CA PHE A 276 -3.60 -0.58 2.87
C PHE A 276 -4.45 0.23 3.83
N SER A 277 -5.19 1.20 3.29
CA SER A 277 -6.14 2.04 4.03
C SER A 277 -7.41 2.30 3.20
N PRO A 278 -8.61 2.25 3.80
CA PRO A 278 -9.83 2.80 3.20
C PRO A 278 -9.80 4.33 3.06
N ASP A 279 -8.96 5.01 3.85
CA ASP A 279 -8.77 6.46 3.79
C ASP A 279 -7.69 6.84 2.77
N HIS A 280 -8.12 7.42 1.65
CA HIS A 280 -7.24 7.93 0.59
C HIS A 280 -6.35 9.09 1.07
N ASN A 281 -6.73 9.82 2.13
CA ASN A 281 -5.95 10.96 2.63
C ASN A 281 -4.74 10.56 3.47
N ARG A 282 -4.60 9.28 3.81
CA ARG A 282 -3.45 8.79 4.60
C ARG A 282 -2.19 8.57 3.78
N VAL A 283 -2.28 8.73 2.46
CA VAL A 283 -1.24 8.33 1.54
C VAL A 283 -0.82 9.53 0.70
N GLU A 284 0.49 9.84 0.68
CA GLU A 284 1.05 10.89 -0.17
C GLU A 284 1.53 10.27 -1.49
N GLY A 285 0.94 10.67 -2.63
CA GLY A 285 1.34 10.22 -3.97
C GLY A 285 0.15 10.16 -4.92
N THR A 286 0.28 9.45 -6.04
CA THR A 286 -0.81 9.35 -7.03
C THR A 286 -1.51 8.00 -6.95
N SER A 287 -2.81 8.01 -6.68
CA SER A 287 -3.67 6.83 -6.69
C SER A 287 -4.35 6.61 -8.03
N TYR A 288 -4.97 5.44 -8.20
CA TYR A 288 -5.89 5.18 -9.32
C TYR A 288 -7.01 6.23 -9.39
N TYR A 289 -7.55 6.67 -8.25
CA TYR A 289 -8.63 7.64 -8.18
C TYR A 289 -8.20 9.02 -8.72
N ASP A 290 -7.00 9.48 -8.32
CA ASP A 290 -6.43 10.73 -8.82
C ASP A 290 -6.23 10.71 -10.34
N ARG A 291 -5.95 9.53 -10.91
CA ARG A 291 -5.82 9.37 -12.36
C ARG A 291 -7.16 9.44 -13.09
N ILE A 292 -8.25 8.96 -12.51
CA ILE A 292 -9.59 9.13 -13.09
C ILE A 292 -9.89 10.63 -13.22
N GLU A 293 -9.67 11.38 -12.14
CA GLU A 293 -9.92 12.82 -12.11
C GLU A 293 -8.98 13.59 -13.07
N ASP A 294 -7.68 13.28 -13.09
CA ASP A 294 -6.72 13.89 -14.02
C ASP A 294 -7.08 13.60 -15.49
N TYR A 295 -7.49 12.36 -15.79
CA TYR A 295 -7.92 11.99 -17.14
C TYR A 295 -9.19 12.73 -17.56
N LYS A 296 -10.21 12.74 -16.71
CA LYS A 296 -11.46 13.48 -16.93
C LYS A 296 -11.19 14.96 -17.15
N GLN A 297 -10.39 15.58 -16.28
CA GLN A 297 -10.04 16.99 -16.41
C GLN A 297 -9.34 17.29 -17.74
N ARG A 298 -8.36 16.47 -18.14
CA ARG A 298 -7.53 16.71 -19.34
C ARG A 298 -8.22 16.34 -20.65
N LYS A 299 -8.98 15.26 -20.68
CA LYS A 299 -9.54 14.65 -21.90
C LYS A 299 -11.03 14.94 -22.11
N VAL A 300 -11.75 15.29 -21.04
CA VAL A 300 -13.17 15.64 -21.10
C VAL A 300 -13.33 17.13 -20.85
N ASP A 301 -13.08 17.60 -19.61
CA ASP A 301 -13.45 18.96 -19.20
C ASP A 301 -12.69 20.05 -19.98
N ARG A 302 -11.38 19.88 -20.18
CA ARG A 302 -10.56 20.81 -20.98
C ARG A 302 -11.00 20.85 -22.44
N VAL A 303 -11.34 19.70 -23.03
CA VAL A 303 -11.77 19.62 -24.44
C VAL A 303 -13.13 20.31 -24.61
N ILE A 304 -14.08 20.06 -23.70
CA ILE A 304 -15.38 20.75 -23.67
C ILE A 304 -15.19 22.26 -23.49
N GLY A 305 -14.29 22.69 -22.59
CA GLY A 305 -13.97 24.10 -22.38
C GLY A 305 -13.38 24.76 -23.63
N GLU A 306 -12.40 24.12 -24.28
CA GLU A 306 -11.79 24.61 -25.52
C GLU A 306 -12.76 24.65 -26.71
N LEU A 307 -13.70 23.71 -26.76
CA LEU A 307 -14.74 23.68 -27.78
C LEU A 307 -15.72 24.84 -27.61
N ASN A 308 -16.14 25.12 -26.36
CA ASN A 308 -17.20 26.08 -26.03
C ASN A 308 -16.72 27.52 -25.75
N LYS A 309 -15.42 27.76 -25.54
CA LYS A 309 -14.91 29.11 -25.26
C LYS A 309 -15.20 30.10 -26.39
N GLN A 310 -15.22 31.39 -26.06
CA GLN A 310 -15.34 32.44 -27.06
C GLN A 310 -14.18 32.37 -28.06
N GLY A 311 -14.49 32.39 -29.36
CA GLY A 311 -13.52 32.11 -30.43
C GLY A 311 -13.10 30.63 -30.57
N GLY A 312 -13.71 29.73 -29.80
CA GLY A 312 -13.57 28.28 -29.94
C GLY A 312 -14.33 27.74 -31.16
N LEU A 313 -14.14 26.44 -31.45
CA LEU A 313 -14.63 25.82 -32.68
C LEU A 313 -16.16 25.91 -32.83
N LEU A 314 -16.92 25.77 -31.72
CA LEU A 314 -18.38 25.88 -31.71
C LEU A 314 -18.86 27.32 -31.91
N ASP A 315 -18.16 28.31 -31.36
CA ASP A 315 -18.47 29.74 -31.55
C ASP A 315 -18.19 30.17 -32.99
N ILE A 316 -17.06 29.74 -33.57
CA ILE A 316 -16.73 29.98 -34.98
C ILE A 316 -17.78 29.34 -35.88
N TYR A 317 -18.11 28.07 -35.64
CA TYR A 317 -19.13 27.36 -36.41
C TYR A 317 -20.48 28.07 -36.35
N LYS A 318 -20.97 28.44 -35.16
CA LYS A 318 -22.26 29.16 -35.01
C LYS A 318 -22.26 30.51 -35.73
N LYS A 319 -21.14 31.24 -35.73
CA LYS A 319 -21.02 32.52 -36.45
C LYS A 319 -21.08 32.33 -37.96
N GLU A 320 -20.37 31.32 -38.49
CA GLU A 320 -20.35 31.03 -39.92
C GLU A 320 -21.68 30.40 -40.39
N GLU A 321 -22.30 29.56 -39.57
CA GLU A 321 -23.59 28.89 -39.86
C GLU A 321 -24.72 29.91 -39.98
N ARG A 322 -24.74 30.98 -39.17
CA ARG A 322 -25.69 32.09 -39.33
C ARG A 322 -25.62 32.78 -40.69
N MET A 323 -24.46 32.72 -41.35
CA MET A 323 -24.28 33.28 -42.69
C MET A 323 -24.60 32.28 -43.80
N ARG A 324 -24.85 31.00 -43.48
CA ARG A 324 -25.05 29.95 -44.48
C ARG A 324 -26.23 30.25 -45.40
N ASP A 325 -27.37 30.62 -44.83
CA ASP A 325 -28.58 30.89 -45.64
C ASP A 325 -28.41 32.16 -46.50
N VAL A 326 -27.63 33.13 -46.02
CA VAL A 326 -27.24 34.33 -46.80
C VAL A 326 -26.31 33.95 -47.95
N ILE A 327 -25.31 33.11 -47.70
CA ILE A 327 -24.36 32.61 -48.72
C ILE A 327 -25.11 31.84 -49.80
N GLN A 328 -26.03 30.94 -49.42
CA GLN A 328 -26.82 30.16 -50.36
C GLN A 328 -27.68 31.07 -51.25
N THR A 329 -28.37 32.03 -50.66
CA THR A 329 -29.20 32.99 -51.41
C THR A 329 -28.35 33.82 -52.39
N GLN A 330 -27.14 34.20 -52.01
CA GLN A 330 -26.20 34.91 -52.89
C GLN A 330 -25.72 34.04 -54.04
N ILE A 331 -25.39 32.77 -53.79
CA ILE A 331 -25.00 31.81 -54.84
C ILE A 331 -26.13 31.68 -55.85
N ASP A 332 -27.36 31.45 -55.39
CA ASP A 332 -28.53 31.25 -56.26
C ASP A 332 -28.81 32.50 -57.12
N SER A 333 -28.72 33.69 -56.51
CA SER A 333 -28.88 34.97 -57.22
C SER A 333 -27.80 35.19 -58.28
N ILE A 334 -26.54 34.87 -58.00
CA ILE A 334 -25.44 35.05 -58.95
C ILE A 334 -25.54 34.03 -60.09
N ASN A 335 -25.94 32.79 -59.79
CA ASN A 335 -26.17 31.77 -60.82
C ASN A 335 -27.27 32.20 -61.79
N LEU A 336 -28.39 32.74 -61.28
CA LEU A 336 -29.45 33.33 -62.11
C LEU A 336 -28.94 34.48 -62.98
N GLU A 337 -28.08 35.36 -62.44
CA GLU A 337 -27.46 36.45 -63.22
C GLU A 337 -26.52 35.89 -64.29
N VAL A 338 -25.71 34.88 -63.97
CA VAL A 338 -24.79 34.22 -64.92
C VAL A 338 -25.56 33.57 -66.06
N ASP A 339 -26.66 32.87 -65.77
CA ASP A 339 -27.50 32.23 -66.79
C ASP A 339 -28.18 33.28 -67.68
N SER A 340 -28.73 34.35 -67.07
CA SER A 340 -29.30 35.48 -67.82
C SER A 340 -28.26 36.18 -68.72
N LEU A 341 -27.01 36.31 -68.26
CA LEU A 341 -25.91 36.91 -69.03
C LEU A 341 -25.46 36.03 -70.20
N ARG A 342 -25.68 34.71 -70.13
CA ARG A 342 -25.38 33.76 -71.22
C ARG A 342 -26.46 33.75 -72.31
N GLU A 343 -27.69 34.11 -71.97
CA GLU A 343 -28.83 34.18 -72.90
C GLU A 343 -28.91 35.51 -73.67
N LEU A 344 -28.11 36.51 -73.32
CA LEU A 344 -28.09 37.81 -73.99
C LEU A 344 -27.34 37.75 -75.33
N GLU A 345 -28.06 38.03 -76.43
CA GLU A 345 -27.48 38.19 -77.77
C GLU A 345 -26.90 39.62 -77.99
N GLU A 346 -25.60 39.67 -78.28
CA GLU A 346 -24.87 40.66 -79.11
C GLU A 346 -24.64 42.15 -78.72
N SER A 347 -25.05 42.68 -77.57
CA SER A 347 -24.89 44.15 -77.37
C SER A 347 -23.51 44.66 -76.88
N ASN A 348 -22.69 43.90 -76.13
CA ASN A 348 -21.33 44.33 -75.72
C ASN A 348 -20.52 43.16 -75.10
N GLU A 349 -19.94 42.32 -75.95
CA GLU A 349 -19.29 41.05 -75.59
C GLU A 349 -18.22 41.19 -74.48
N LEU A 350 -17.41 42.25 -74.55
CA LEU A 350 -16.34 42.53 -73.58
C LEU A 350 -16.89 42.88 -72.18
N ALA A 351 -18.02 43.57 -72.12
CA ALA A 351 -18.67 43.93 -70.86
C ALA A 351 -19.32 42.70 -70.20
N ILE A 352 -19.92 41.82 -71.01
CA ILE A 352 -20.50 40.54 -70.57
C ILE A 352 -19.39 39.64 -70.01
N GLN A 353 -18.26 39.49 -70.72
CA GLN A 353 -17.10 38.72 -70.27
C GLN A 353 -16.53 39.21 -68.94
N ASN A 354 -16.34 40.53 -68.77
CA ASN A 354 -15.85 41.10 -67.52
C ASN A 354 -16.80 40.86 -66.34
N ARG A 355 -18.11 40.87 -66.59
CA ARG A 355 -19.12 40.64 -65.55
C ARG A 355 -19.21 39.16 -65.16
N LEU A 356 -19.12 38.25 -66.14
CA LEU A 356 -18.98 36.81 -65.91
C LEU A 356 -17.71 36.48 -65.12
N PHE A 357 -16.58 37.13 -65.42
CA PHE A 357 -15.34 36.97 -64.65
C PHE A 357 -15.50 37.43 -63.19
N LYS A 358 -16.13 38.58 -62.95
CA LYS A 358 -16.41 39.05 -61.58
C LYS A 358 -17.33 38.09 -60.82
N ASN A 359 -18.38 37.59 -61.48
CA ASN A 359 -19.32 36.64 -60.89
C ASN A 359 -18.65 35.29 -60.61
N SER A 360 -17.74 34.82 -61.47
CA SER A 360 -16.99 33.58 -61.23
C SER A 360 -16.04 33.70 -60.04
N VAL A 361 -15.33 34.82 -59.89
CA VAL A 361 -14.51 35.11 -58.71
C VAL A 361 -15.37 35.17 -57.44
N HIS A 362 -16.55 35.79 -57.52
CA HIS A 362 -17.44 35.89 -56.37
C HIS A 362 -18.01 34.53 -55.95
N LEU A 363 -18.43 33.69 -56.91
CA LEU A 363 -18.86 32.31 -56.67
C LEU A 363 -17.73 31.46 -56.06
N GLY A 364 -16.49 31.62 -56.53
CA GLY A 364 -15.33 30.95 -55.93
C GLY A 364 -15.17 31.27 -54.44
N ASN A 365 -15.26 32.56 -54.08
CA ASN A 365 -15.19 33.00 -52.68
C ASN A 365 -16.34 32.48 -51.80
N LEU A 366 -17.55 32.33 -52.35
CA LEU A 366 -18.71 31.79 -51.63
C LEU A 366 -18.58 30.28 -51.44
N SER A 367 -18.14 29.56 -52.47
CA SER A 367 -17.85 28.12 -52.41
C SER A 367 -16.76 27.78 -51.38
N ASP A 368 -15.70 28.60 -51.28
CA ASP A 368 -14.67 28.44 -50.25
C ASP A 368 -15.23 28.58 -48.83
N LYS A 369 -16.23 29.45 -48.62
CA LYS A 369 -16.91 29.58 -47.33
C LYS A 369 -17.78 28.36 -47.01
N GLU A 370 -18.49 27.80 -47.99
CA GLU A 370 -19.24 26.55 -47.81
C GLU A 370 -18.31 25.38 -47.47
N ARG A 371 -17.18 25.26 -48.19
CA ARG A 371 -16.17 24.24 -47.92
C ARG A 371 -15.62 24.38 -46.50
N ARG A 372 -15.33 25.61 -46.06
CA ARG A 372 -14.87 25.89 -44.70
C ARG A 372 -15.91 25.48 -43.64
N LEU A 373 -17.19 25.74 -43.87
CA LEU A 373 -18.28 25.28 -42.99
C LEU A 373 -18.31 23.75 -42.87
N LYS A 374 -18.17 23.04 -44.00
CA LYS A 374 -18.12 21.58 -44.02
C LYS A 374 -16.88 21.04 -43.29
N ASP A 375 -15.74 21.69 -43.46
CA ASP A 375 -14.50 21.35 -42.74
C ASP A 375 -14.66 21.57 -41.22
N LEU A 376 -15.31 22.66 -40.80
CA LEU A 376 -15.62 22.92 -39.39
C LEU A 376 -16.57 21.85 -38.81
N GLN A 377 -17.62 21.47 -39.54
CA GLN A 377 -18.52 20.38 -39.12
C GLN A 377 -17.75 19.06 -38.94
N SER A 378 -16.88 18.73 -39.89
CA SER A 378 -16.03 17.53 -39.81
C SER A 378 -15.13 17.55 -38.58
N LYS A 379 -14.48 18.70 -38.32
CA LYS A 379 -13.64 18.89 -37.12
C LYS A 379 -14.44 18.77 -35.82
N ILE A 380 -15.62 19.39 -35.74
CA ILE A 380 -16.50 19.28 -34.57
C ILE A 380 -16.89 17.82 -34.33
N LYS A 381 -17.28 17.10 -35.39
CA LYS A 381 -17.64 15.68 -35.31
C LYS A 381 -16.47 14.82 -34.83
N ALA A 382 -15.26 15.08 -35.32
CA ALA A 382 -14.05 14.39 -34.86
C ALA A 382 -13.80 14.64 -33.36
N VAL A 383 -13.91 15.89 -32.91
CA VAL A 383 -13.74 16.25 -31.49
C VAL A 383 -14.80 15.56 -30.61
N TYR A 384 -16.07 15.55 -31.00
CA TYR A 384 -17.11 14.82 -30.24
C TYR A 384 -16.88 13.31 -30.23
N SER A 385 -16.35 12.73 -31.32
CA SER A 385 -16.00 11.32 -31.34
C SER A 385 -14.89 10.99 -30.33
N GLU A 386 -13.87 11.85 -30.23
CA GLU A 386 -12.81 11.72 -29.23
C GLU A 386 -13.34 11.90 -27.81
N LEU A 387 -14.24 12.88 -27.62
CA LEU A 387 -14.87 13.15 -26.33
C LEU A 387 -15.70 11.96 -25.83
N ASN A 388 -16.56 11.40 -26.68
CA ASN A 388 -17.35 10.22 -26.34
C ASN A 388 -16.46 9.04 -25.97
N SER A 389 -15.37 8.81 -26.72
CA SER A 389 -14.39 7.78 -26.39
C SER A 389 -13.70 8.02 -25.04
N ALA A 390 -13.42 9.27 -24.69
CA ALA A 390 -12.84 9.63 -23.40
C ALA A 390 -13.84 9.45 -22.26
N GLU A 391 -15.10 9.86 -22.44
CA GLU A 391 -16.17 9.64 -21.45
C GLU A 391 -16.43 8.15 -21.19
N ASP A 392 -16.40 7.32 -22.24
CA ASP A 392 -16.54 5.87 -22.10
C ASP A 392 -15.33 5.23 -21.41
N GLU A 393 -14.12 5.77 -21.57
CA GLU A 393 -12.96 5.36 -20.76
C GLU A 393 -13.16 5.75 -19.29
N VAL A 394 -13.59 6.99 -18.99
CA VAL A 394 -13.87 7.43 -17.62
C VAL A 394 -14.91 6.54 -16.94
N LYS A 395 -16.01 6.21 -17.64
CA LYS A 395 -17.02 5.27 -17.13
C LYS A 395 -16.45 3.90 -16.83
N ARG A 396 -15.61 3.35 -17.74
CA ARG A 396 -14.92 2.07 -17.52
C ARG A 396 -13.97 2.11 -16.32
N MET A 397 -13.31 3.23 -16.09
CA MET A 397 -12.44 3.39 -14.93
C MET A 397 -13.23 3.45 -13.62
N TYR A 398 -14.32 4.22 -13.55
CA TYR A 398 -15.19 4.21 -12.35
C TYR A 398 -15.82 2.83 -12.12
N ALA A 399 -16.23 2.12 -13.17
CA ALA A 399 -16.75 0.75 -13.05
C ALA A 399 -15.71 -0.25 -12.50
N ALA A 400 -14.41 0.05 -12.59
CA ALA A 400 -13.39 -0.80 -11.97
C ALA A 400 -13.37 -0.69 -10.43
N LEU A 401 -13.99 0.35 -9.85
CA LEU A 401 -14.13 0.57 -8.40
C LEU A 401 -15.26 -0.26 -7.77
N GLY A 402 -16.05 -0.97 -8.57
CA GLY A 402 -17.26 -1.67 -8.12
C GLY A 402 -18.48 -0.76 -7.99
N ASP A 403 -19.63 -1.38 -7.79
CA ASP A 403 -20.93 -0.72 -7.95
C ASP A 403 -21.31 0.18 -6.76
N HIS A 404 -21.09 -0.29 -5.52
CA HIS A 404 -21.42 0.48 -4.31
C HIS A 404 -20.26 0.50 -3.30
N PRO A 405 -19.31 1.44 -3.46
CA PRO A 405 -18.25 1.67 -2.48
C PRO A 405 -18.82 1.94 -1.08
N GLN A 406 -18.46 1.11 -0.11
CA GLN A 406 -18.94 1.21 1.26
C GLN A 406 -18.33 2.43 1.97
N SER A 407 -19.17 3.21 2.65
CA SER A 407 -18.68 4.19 3.62
C SER A 407 -18.11 3.48 4.86
N TRP A 408 -17.29 4.19 5.61
CA TRP A 408 -16.68 3.65 6.82
C TRP A 408 -16.59 4.68 7.94
N THR A 409 -16.48 4.18 9.16
CA THR A 409 -16.09 4.97 10.34
C THR A 409 -14.82 4.39 10.94
N GLU A 410 -13.92 5.24 11.45
CA GLU A 410 -12.67 4.78 12.07
C GLU A 410 -12.74 4.85 13.59
N LYS A 411 -12.37 3.75 14.25
CA LYS A 411 -12.13 3.69 15.70
C LYS A 411 -10.88 2.85 15.98
N ASP A 412 -9.90 3.41 16.69
CA ASP A 412 -8.71 2.70 17.16
C ASP A 412 -7.93 1.90 16.09
N SER A 413 -7.77 2.49 14.89
CA SER A 413 -7.13 1.82 13.71
C SER A 413 -7.95 0.67 13.11
N VAL A 414 -9.24 0.60 13.44
CA VAL A 414 -10.22 -0.29 12.82
C VAL A 414 -11.21 0.55 12.04
N TYR A 415 -11.43 0.19 10.79
CA TYR A 415 -12.42 0.80 9.92
C TYR A 415 -13.65 -0.10 9.90
N ILE A 416 -14.80 0.43 10.30
CA ILE A 416 -16.06 -0.30 10.36
C ILE A 416 -16.93 0.19 9.20
N PHE A 417 -17.32 -0.72 8.31
CA PHE A 417 -18.15 -0.44 7.15
C PHE A 417 -19.63 -0.48 7.50
N GLU A 418 -20.47 0.04 6.61
CA GLU A 418 -21.93 0.18 6.82
C GLU A 418 -22.63 -1.15 7.12
N ASP A 419 -22.12 -2.26 6.58
CA ASP A 419 -22.67 -3.60 6.80
C ASP A 419 -22.09 -4.33 8.03
N GLY A 420 -21.30 -3.64 8.84
CA GLY A 420 -20.68 -4.20 10.04
C GLY A 420 -19.38 -4.96 9.78
N SER A 421 -19.05 -5.29 8.52
CA SER A 421 -17.71 -5.75 8.17
C SER A 421 -16.67 -4.73 8.60
N PHE A 422 -15.46 -5.17 8.93
CA PHE A 422 -14.44 -4.24 9.42
C PHE A 422 -13.05 -4.61 8.95
N TYR A 423 -12.24 -3.58 8.75
CA TYR A 423 -10.87 -3.68 8.30
C TYR A 423 -9.91 -3.20 9.39
N HIS A 424 -9.00 -4.08 9.81
CA HIS A 424 -7.97 -3.75 10.78
C HIS A 424 -6.73 -3.24 10.07
N PHE A 425 -6.44 -1.94 10.22
CA PHE A 425 -5.31 -1.29 9.54
C PHE A 425 -3.96 -1.93 9.85
N LYS A 426 -3.63 -2.22 11.12
CA LYS A 426 -2.31 -2.78 11.46
C LYS A 426 -2.08 -4.21 10.96
N THR A 427 -3.11 -5.06 10.98
CA THR A 427 -2.97 -6.46 10.59
C THR A 427 -3.30 -6.68 9.12
N GLN A 428 -3.90 -5.69 8.45
CA GLN A 428 -4.33 -5.76 7.05
C GLN A 428 -5.40 -6.82 6.81
N ASP A 429 -6.25 -7.05 7.82
CA ASP A 429 -7.32 -8.04 7.79
C ASP A 429 -8.66 -7.36 7.57
N LEU A 430 -9.38 -7.76 6.53
CA LEU A 430 -10.79 -7.46 6.32
C LEU A 430 -11.62 -8.64 6.81
N PHE A 431 -12.40 -8.41 7.86
CA PHE A 431 -13.38 -9.37 8.36
C PHE A 431 -14.70 -9.15 7.63
N LEU A 432 -15.07 -10.13 6.82
CA LEU A 432 -16.36 -10.18 6.13
C LEU A 432 -17.32 -10.95 7.04
N LEU A 433 -18.35 -10.26 7.53
CA LEU A 433 -19.37 -10.87 8.38
C LEU A 433 -20.36 -11.63 7.50
N ALA A 434 -20.68 -12.86 7.86
CA ALA A 434 -21.70 -13.63 7.15
C ALA A 434 -23.06 -12.95 7.29
N ASP A 435 -23.70 -12.66 6.17
CA ASP A 435 -25.10 -12.26 6.08
C ASP A 435 -25.85 -13.29 5.21
N GLN A 436 -27.11 -13.57 5.52
CA GLN A 436 -27.93 -14.54 4.79
C GLN A 436 -28.20 -14.12 3.33
N GLU A 437 -28.00 -12.82 3.02
CA GLU A 437 -28.10 -12.26 1.67
C GLU A 437 -26.75 -12.09 0.96
N MET A 438 -25.61 -12.44 1.59
CA MET A 438 -24.32 -12.33 0.92
C MET A 438 -24.19 -13.35 -0.20
N ASP A 439 -23.76 -12.87 -1.37
CA ASP A 439 -23.22 -13.75 -2.41
C ASP A 439 -22.03 -14.51 -1.82
N ASN A 440 -21.98 -15.83 -2.03
CA ASN A 440 -20.89 -16.70 -1.57
C ASN A 440 -19.59 -16.49 -2.36
N ARG A 441 -19.45 -15.34 -3.04
CA ARG A 441 -18.32 -14.99 -3.89
C ARG A 441 -17.74 -13.64 -3.47
N VAL A 442 -16.44 -13.64 -3.23
CA VAL A 442 -15.64 -12.42 -3.09
C VAL A 442 -14.79 -12.25 -4.33
N ARG A 443 -14.93 -11.12 -5.02
CA ARG A 443 -14.02 -10.74 -6.09
C ARG A 443 -12.99 -9.77 -5.56
N VAL A 444 -11.71 -10.07 -5.71
CA VAL A 444 -10.62 -9.15 -5.37
C VAL A 444 -9.95 -8.67 -6.64
N LYS A 445 -9.94 -7.36 -6.87
CA LYS A 445 -9.29 -6.70 -8.01
C LYS A 445 -8.09 -5.91 -7.52
N LEU A 446 -6.96 -6.07 -8.20
CA LEU A 446 -5.77 -5.24 -8.06
C LEU A 446 -5.69 -4.32 -9.28
N LEU A 447 -5.65 -3.01 -9.03
CA LEU A 447 -5.54 -1.96 -10.03
C LEU A 447 -4.22 -1.22 -9.83
N ALA A 448 -3.37 -1.19 -10.86
CA ALA A 448 -2.16 -0.38 -10.82
C ALA A 448 -2.53 1.11 -10.72
N ALA A 449 -1.73 1.90 -9.99
CA ALA A 449 -1.95 3.35 -9.89
C ALA A 449 -1.97 4.04 -11.26
N THR A 450 -1.24 3.49 -12.23
CA THR A 450 -1.03 4.06 -13.58
C THR A 450 -1.85 3.34 -14.65
N TYR A 451 -2.97 2.73 -14.28
CA TYR A 451 -3.85 2.03 -15.22
C TYR A 451 -4.18 2.88 -16.46
N SER A 452 -3.96 2.27 -17.63
CA SER A 452 -4.33 2.67 -19.01
C SER A 452 -3.96 4.05 -19.55
N ILE A 453 -3.56 5.05 -18.75
CA ILE A 453 -3.59 6.45 -19.22
C ILE A 453 -2.24 6.98 -19.73
N TYR A 454 -1.12 6.61 -19.10
CA TYR A 454 0.21 7.14 -19.43
C TYR A 454 1.22 5.99 -19.57
N SER A 455 1.86 5.88 -20.74
CA SER A 455 2.84 4.82 -21.03
C SER A 455 4.15 4.94 -20.24
N ASP A 456 4.38 6.08 -19.58
CA ASP A 456 5.74 6.53 -19.24
C ASP A 456 6.09 6.38 -17.75
N SER A 457 5.12 6.08 -16.89
CA SER A 457 5.39 5.73 -15.51
C SER A 457 4.67 4.42 -15.23
N LYS A 458 5.41 3.33 -15.09
CA LYS A 458 4.80 2.04 -14.87
C LYS A 458 5.14 1.55 -13.47
N ASP A 459 4.10 1.10 -12.78
CA ASP A 459 4.12 0.51 -11.45
C ASP A 459 4.42 -0.98 -11.55
N GLU A 460 4.91 -1.61 -10.47
CA GLU A 460 5.09 -3.05 -10.38
C GLU A 460 4.65 -3.52 -9.01
N VAL A 461 3.48 -4.14 -8.93
CA VAL A 461 2.90 -4.51 -7.64
C VAL A 461 2.45 -5.96 -7.69
N GLN A 462 2.81 -6.71 -6.65
CA GLN A 462 2.23 -7.99 -6.34
C GLN A 462 1.41 -7.90 -5.05
N LEU A 463 0.17 -8.35 -5.12
CA LEU A 463 -0.74 -8.52 -4.01
C LEU A 463 -0.81 -10.00 -3.65
N TYR A 464 -0.59 -10.31 -2.38
CA TYR A 464 -1.05 -11.55 -1.78
C TYR A 464 -2.47 -11.37 -1.24
N VAL A 465 -3.34 -12.28 -1.64
CA VAL A 465 -4.70 -12.38 -1.13
C VAL A 465 -4.82 -13.73 -0.43
N ASN A 466 -5.15 -13.70 0.85
CA ASN A 466 -5.49 -14.89 1.61
C ASN A 466 -6.91 -14.79 2.12
N ILE A 467 -7.62 -15.90 2.05
CA ILE A 467 -8.90 -16.04 2.69
C ILE A 467 -8.87 -17.21 3.67
N THR A 468 -9.27 -16.94 4.91
CA THR A 468 -9.24 -17.88 6.02
C THR A 468 -10.63 -17.98 6.65
N GLY A 469 -11.13 -19.20 6.80
CA GLY A 469 -12.41 -19.50 7.48
C GLY A 469 -12.21 -20.01 8.90
N GLY A 470 -13.29 -20.28 9.63
CA GLY A 470 -13.22 -20.72 11.03
C GLY A 470 -12.63 -19.66 11.99
N VAL A 471 -12.76 -18.38 11.65
CA VAL A 471 -12.20 -17.27 12.43
C VAL A 471 -13.13 -16.77 13.53
N SER A 472 -14.30 -17.41 13.73
CA SER A 472 -15.27 -17.05 14.76
C SER A 472 -14.69 -17.01 16.18
N GLU A 473 -13.82 -17.96 16.54
CA GLU A 473 -13.14 -17.96 17.84
C GLU A 473 -12.17 -16.78 17.98
N TYR A 474 -11.40 -16.53 16.92
CA TYR A 474 -10.50 -15.39 16.87
C TYR A 474 -11.27 -14.07 16.98
N LEU A 475 -12.39 -13.94 16.28
CA LEU A 475 -13.28 -12.79 16.35
C LEU A 475 -13.84 -12.60 17.76
N LYS A 476 -14.31 -13.66 18.42
CA LYS A 476 -14.79 -13.58 19.81
C LYS A 476 -13.69 -13.10 20.77
N GLU A 477 -12.46 -13.60 20.62
CA GLU A 477 -11.33 -13.13 21.42
C GLU A 477 -10.95 -11.69 21.11
N TYR A 478 -10.97 -11.33 19.82
CA TYR A 478 -10.69 -9.99 19.35
C TYR A 478 -11.73 -9.00 19.87
N GLU A 479 -13.02 -9.32 19.77
CA GLU A 479 -14.12 -8.56 20.35
C GLU A 479 -14.01 -8.45 21.87
N LYS A 480 -13.57 -9.51 22.57
CA LYS A 480 -13.31 -9.45 24.01
C LYS A 480 -12.17 -8.48 24.35
N LYS A 481 -11.15 -8.40 23.49
CA LYS A 481 -10.02 -7.44 23.61
C LYS A 481 -10.39 -6.02 23.17
N MET A 482 -11.37 -5.88 22.26
CA MET A 482 -11.81 -4.63 21.63
C MET A 482 -13.00 -3.97 22.31
N LYS A 483 -13.84 -4.74 23.01
CA LYS A 483 -14.72 -4.16 24.02
C LYS A 483 -13.78 -3.35 24.91
N PRO A 484 -13.99 -2.02 25.06
CA PRO A 484 -13.33 -1.33 26.14
C PRO A 484 -13.64 -2.21 27.33
N VAL A 485 -12.59 -2.66 27.99
CA VAL A 485 -12.72 -3.23 29.30
C VAL A 485 -13.25 -2.05 30.14
N SER A 486 -14.56 -1.80 30.06
CA SER A 486 -15.33 -1.48 31.23
C SER A 486 -15.26 -2.74 32.07
N ASP A 487 -14.07 -3.00 32.63
CA ASP A 487 -14.04 -3.58 33.94
C ASP A 487 -15.03 -2.70 34.71
N PRO A 488 -16.05 -3.27 35.37
CA PRO A 488 -16.90 -2.51 36.28
C PRO A 488 -16.08 -1.71 37.33
N ASP A 489 -14.77 -1.97 37.38
CA ASP A 489 -13.75 -1.41 38.23
C ASP A 489 -12.80 -0.39 37.54
N THR A 490 -13.02 0.00 36.27
CA THR A 490 -12.22 1.06 35.60
C THR A 490 -12.63 2.44 36.13
N ILE A 491 -11.74 3.07 36.90
CA ILE A 491 -11.94 4.41 37.48
C ILE A 491 -11.62 5.51 36.47
N VAL A 492 -10.56 5.34 35.67
CA VAL A 492 -10.16 6.28 34.60
C VAL A 492 -9.59 5.52 33.41
N CYS A 493 -9.97 5.91 32.19
CA CYS A 493 -9.31 5.45 30.95
C CYS A 493 -9.37 6.56 29.89
N LYS A 494 -8.30 7.35 29.74
CA LYS A 494 -8.27 8.54 28.86
C LYS A 494 -6.90 8.82 28.26
N SER A 495 -6.91 9.45 27.09
CA SER A 495 -5.73 10.00 26.42
C SER A 495 -5.71 11.53 26.46
N TYR A 496 -4.58 12.11 26.83
CA TYR A 496 -4.35 13.56 26.86
C TYR A 496 -3.29 13.95 25.86
N TYR A 497 -3.62 14.83 24.92
CA TYR A 497 -2.72 15.27 23.86
C TYR A 497 -1.99 16.56 24.24
N PHE A 498 -0.73 16.66 23.82
CA PHE A 498 0.15 17.77 24.17
C PHE A 498 0.69 18.49 22.95
N ASP A 499 0.83 19.80 23.08
CA ASP A 499 1.62 20.61 22.16
C ASP A 499 3.12 20.23 22.19
N PRO A 500 3.87 20.47 21.10
CA PRO A 500 5.25 19.99 20.94
C PRO A 500 6.18 20.23 22.12
N ASN A 501 6.08 21.40 22.77
CA ASN A 501 6.94 21.78 23.90
C ASN A 501 6.21 21.80 25.24
N ALA A 502 4.93 21.40 25.27
CA ALA A 502 4.15 21.32 26.49
C ALA A 502 4.39 19.96 27.18
N TYR A 503 4.68 20.00 28.48
CA TYR A 503 4.81 18.81 29.32
C TYR A 503 3.77 18.74 30.45
N ARG A 504 2.98 19.82 30.63
CA ARG A 504 1.96 19.91 31.67
C ARG A 504 0.63 20.32 31.05
N ALA A 505 -0.42 19.56 31.32
CA ALA A 505 -1.79 19.96 31.02
C ALA A 505 -2.32 20.87 32.13
N SER A 506 -3.26 21.77 31.82
CA SER A 506 -3.94 22.58 32.83
C SER A 506 -4.80 21.73 33.76
N VAL A 507 -5.44 20.69 33.22
CA VAL A 507 -6.26 19.72 33.95
C VAL A 507 -6.15 18.34 33.27
N PHE A 508 -5.69 17.35 34.03
CA PHE A 508 -6.01 15.93 33.80
C PHE A 508 -7.21 15.64 34.71
N PHE A 509 -8.14 14.74 34.47
CA PHE A 509 -9.25 14.43 35.40
C PHE A 509 -10.36 15.50 35.54
N THR A 510 -11.61 15.06 35.36
CA THR A 510 -12.81 15.83 35.72
C THR A 510 -12.99 15.88 37.24
N VAL A 511 -13.93 16.71 37.71
CA VAL A 511 -14.28 16.79 39.15
C VAL A 511 -14.72 15.42 39.70
N GLU A 512 -15.43 14.63 38.90
CA GLU A 512 -15.89 13.28 39.28
C GLU A 512 -14.72 12.30 39.36
N GLU A 513 -13.82 12.30 38.37
CA GLU A 513 -12.61 11.47 38.36
C GLU A 513 -11.68 11.84 39.52
N SER A 514 -11.52 13.14 39.81
CA SER A 514 -10.73 13.60 40.96
C SER A 514 -11.29 13.09 42.29
N ARG A 515 -12.61 13.03 42.46
CA ARG A 515 -13.24 12.45 43.67
C ARG A 515 -13.01 10.95 43.76
N ALA A 516 -13.15 10.22 42.65
CA ALA A 516 -12.95 8.77 42.63
C ALA A 516 -11.47 8.40 42.91
N ILE A 517 -10.52 9.16 42.34
CA ILE A 517 -9.08 9.02 42.62
C ILE A 517 -8.79 9.34 44.10
N ALA A 518 -9.40 10.39 44.67
CA ALA A 518 -9.21 10.70 46.09
C ALA A 518 -9.72 9.57 47.01
N GLU A 519 -10.83 8.93 46.64
CA GLU A 519 -11.39 7.80 47.40
C GLU A 519 -10.48 6.55 47.31
N LEU A 520 -9.90 6.28 46.15
CA LEU A 520 -8.84 5.27 46.00
C LEU A 520 -7.71 5.54 47.00
N GLY A 521 -7.23 6.79 47.09
CA GLY A 521 -6.18 7.18 48.04
C GLY A 521 -6.51 6.84 49.48
N LYS A 522 -7.74 7.12 49.94
CA LYS A 522 -8.19 6.78 51.29
C LYS A 522 -8.19 5.27 51.54
N ARG A 523 -8.65 4.47 50.58
CA ARG A 523 -8.71 3.01 50.71
C ARG A 523 -7.32 2.38 50.77
N VAL A 524 -6.37 2.94 50.01
CA VAL A 524 -4.96 2.53 50.09
C VAL A 524 -4.34 2.92 51.44
N LEU A 525 -4.52 4.18 51.89
CA LEU A 525 -4.03 4.64 53.19
C LEU A 525 -4.69 3.90 54.38
N GLY A 526 -5.92 3.43 54.22
CA GLY A 526 -6.65 2.60 55.16
C GLY A 526 -6.23 1.12 55.16
N ASN A 527 -5.23 0.74 54.35
CA ASN A 527 -4.78 -0.65 54.14
C ASN A 527 -5.86 -1.60 53.60
N GLU A 528 -6.91 -1.09 52.94
CA GLU A 528 -7.94 -1.93 52.33
C GLU A 528 -7.45 -2.58 51.03
N LYS A 529 -6.61 -1.86 50.27
CA LYS A 529 -6.05 -2.32 48.99
C LYS A 529 -4.63 -1.79 48.79
N GLN A 530 -3.81 -2.49 48.02
CA GLN A 530 -2.51 -1.99 47.57
C GLN A 530 -2.65 -1.13 46.31
N VAL A 531 -1.61 -0.40 45.92
CA VAL A 531 -1.56 0.30 44.63
C VAL A 531 -0.27 -0.04 43.89
N ARG A 532 -0.40 -0.35 42.60
CA ARG A 532 0.71 -0.64 41.70
C ARG A 532 0.73 0.38 40.58
N PHE A 533 1.85 1.10 40.45
CA PHE A 533 2.07 2.02 39.33
C PHE A 533 2.86 1.34 38.22
N ILE A 534 2.34 1.44 37.00
CA ILE A 534 2.99 1.02 35.76
C ILE A 534 3.23 2.27 34.92
N LEU A 535 4.45 2.79 34.97
CA LEU A 535 4.83 4.03 34.29
C LEU A 535 5.68 3.70 33.06
N VAL A 536 5.24 4.15 31.88
CA VAL A 536 5.94 3.89 30.62
C VAL A 536 6.14 5.20 29.88
N ALA A 537 7.37 5.50 29.47
CA ALA A 537 7.68 6.66 28.65
C ALA A 537 8.19 6.20 27.28
N HIS A 538 7.34 6.29 26.27
CA HIS A 538 7.70 6.03 24.88
C HIS A 538 8.30 7.30 24.27
N GLY A 539 9.55 7.22 23.81
CA GLY A 539 10.17 8.25 22.97
C GLY A 539 10.79 7.61 21.74
N VAL A 540 10.69 8.27 20.59
CA VAL A 540 11.37 7.84 19.37
C VAL A 540 12.64 8.68 19.22
N ASP A 541 13.81 8.02 19.27
CA ASP A 541 15.08 8.68 19.00
C ASP A 541 15.21 9.01 17.52
N SER A 542 15.54 10.26 17.22
CA SER A 542 15.73 10.77 15.86
C SER A 542 17.00 10.26 15.17
N LEU A 543 17.60 9.15 15.63
CA LEU A 543 18.94 8.73 15.24
C LEU A 543 19.03 7.39 14.50
N SER A 544 17.91 6.74 14.17
CA SER A 544 17.94 5.74 13.09
C SER A 544 17.89 6.47 11.73
N GLN A 545 19.07 6.83 11.21
CA GLN A 545 19.23 7.35 9.86
C GLN A 545 18.77 6.33 8.81
N SER A 546 17.78 6.70 7.99
CA SER A 546 17.74 6.38 6.55
C SER A 546 16.76 7.25 5.74
N ILE A 547 16.44 8.46 6.22
CA ILE A 547 15.81 9.49 5.37
C ILE A 547 16.76 10.67 5.35
N GLY A 548 17.35 10.94 4.18
CA GLY A 548 18.16 12.11 3.94
C GLY A 548 17.36 13.36 4.27
N MET A 549 17.61 13.93 5.45
CA MET A 549 17.20 15.29 5.76
C MET A 549 18.45 16.15 5.71
N ASP A 550 18.56 16.85 4.60
CA ASP A 550 19.46 17.97 4.36
C ASP A 550 19.45 18.86 5.61
N GLY A 551 20.63 19.05 6.21
CA GLY A 551 20.80 19.55 7.58
C GLY A 551 20.39 20.99 7.87
N ARG A 552 19.35 21.54 7.23
CA ARG A 552 18.82 22.90 7.48
C ARG A 552 17.29 23.03 7.37
N GLY A 553 16.53 21.94 7.52
CA GLY A 553 15.08 22.02 7.67
C GLY A 553 14.70 22.57 9.05
N THR A 554 14.44 23.87 9.15
CA THR A 554 13.77 24.43 10.32
C THR A 554 12.36 23.85 10.40
N TYR A 555 12.05 23.23 11.55
CA TYR A 555 10.77 22.63 11.85
C TYR A 555 9.66 23.69 11.78
N ASP A 556 8.82 23.64 10.74
CA ASP A 556 7.70 24.57 10.60
C ASP A 556 6.53 24.09 11.46
N VAL A 557 6.39 24.71 12.63
CA VAL A 557 5.31 24.50 13.62
C VAL A 557 3.91 24.66 12.99
N LYS A 558 3.79 25.31 11.83
CA LYS A 558 2.50 25.51 11.14
C LYS A 558 1.99 24.26 10.40
N LYS A 559 2.82 23.25 10.11
CA LYS A 559 2.39 21.99 9.47
C LYS A 559 2.03 20.89 10.49
N ASN A 560 1.11 21.18 11.39
CA ASN A 560 0.51 20.22 12.33
C ASN A 560 -0.42 19.23 11.57
N LEU A 561 0.14 18.22 10.89
CA LEU A 561 -0.66 17.08 10.43
C LEU A 561 -1.29 16.38 11.65
N ALA A 562 -2.57 16.01 11.55
CA ALA A 562 -3.33 15.36 12.63
C ALA A 562 -2.65 14.07 13.15
N SER A 563 -1.84 13.41 12.32
CA SER A 563 -1.02 12.24 12.66
C SER A 563 0.05 12.54 13.72
N TYR A 564 0.68 13.72 13.71
CA TYR A 564 1.72 14.10 14.69
C TYR A 564 1.16 14.60 16.02
N ARG A 565 -0.08 15.12 16.03
CA ARG A 565 -0.78 15.42 17.29
C ARG A 565 -1.14 14.12 18.02
N LYS A 566 -1.59 13.09 17.28
CA LYS A 566 -1.95 11.77 17.84
C LYS A 566 -0.77 11.02 18.48
N SER A 567 0.48 11.34 18.13
CA SER A 567 1.70 10.71 18.67
C SER A 567 2.28 11.42 19.90
N ARG A 568 1.78 12.61 20.25
CA ARG A 568 2.19 13.38 21.45
C ARG A 568 1.09 13.32 22.51
N ARG A 569 1.06 12.25 23.28
CA ARG A 569 -0.01 12.04 24.25
C ARG A 569 0.45 11.37 25.53
N VAL A 570 -0.38 11.41 26.56
CA VAL A 570 -0.30 10.53 27.72
C VAL A 570 -1.60 9.75 27.82
N ASP A 571 -1.49 8.43 27.84
CA ASP A 571 -2.59 7.52 28.08
C ASP A 571 -2.60 7.17 29.57
N ILE A 572 -3.75 7.35 30.22
CA ILE A 572 -3.97 7.09 31.65
C ILE A 572 -5.02 6.01 31.79
N GLN A 573 -4.71 4.98 32.56
CA GLN A 573 -5.64 3.92 32.91
C GLN A 573 -5.53 3.62 34.41
N ILE A 574 -6.64 3.71 35.14
CA ILE A 574 -6.75 3.36 36.56
C ILE A 574 -7.83 2.31 36.69
N VAL A 575 -7.45 1.12 37.14
CA VAL A 575 -8.36 -0.02 37.30
C VAL A 575 -8.28 -0.51 38.74
N GLU A 576 -9.42 -0.69 39.36
CA GLU A 576 -9.54 -1.40 40.62
C GLU A 576 -9.54 -2.92 40.35
N CYS A 577 -8.75 -3.67 41.11
CA CYS A 577 -8.73 -5.13 41.09
C CYS A 577 -9.02 -5.63 42.50
N ASP A 578 -9.30 -6.93 42.69
CA ASP A 578 -9.72 -7.50 43.98
C ASP A 578 -8.86 -7.06 45.18
N LYS A 579 -7.53 -7.02 45.02
CA LYS A 579 -6.56 -6.72 46.11
C LYS A 579 -5.71 -5.47 45.89
N GLU A 580 -5.75 -4.88 44.71
CA GLU A 580 -4.90 -3.73 44.35
C GLU A 580 -5.61 -2.78 43.40
N PHE A 581 -5.15 -1.54 43.35
CA PHE A 581 -5.42 -0.63 42.24
C PHE A 581 -4.23 -0.61 41.29
N VAL A 582 -4.49 -0.76 39.99
CA VAL A 582 -3.45 -0.71 38.96
C VAL A 582 -3.55 0.64 38.24
N VAL A 583 -2.51 1.46 38.41
CA VAL A 583 -2.39 2.78 37.77
C VAL A 583 -1.37 2.69 36.65
N ARG A 584 -1.82 2.66 35.40
CA ARG A 584 -0.97 2.67 34.21
C ARG A 584 -0.95 4.06 33.58
N ILE A 585 0.24 4.59 33.36
CA ILE A 585 0.44 5.89 32.69
C ILE A 585 1.50 5.72 31.62
N SER A 586 1.10 5.91 30.37
CA SER A 586 1.98 5.75 29.19
C SER A 586 2.13 7.07 28.46
N GLY A 587 3.32 7.66 28.48
CA GLY A 587 3.67 8.85 27.71
C GLY A 587 4.17 8.50 26.31
N PHE A 588 3.84 9.34 25.34
CA PHE A 588 4.27 9.21 23.94
C PHE A 588 4.83 10.54 23.43
N ALA A 589 5.95 10.46 22.71
CA ALA A 589 6.56 11.56 21.98
C ALA A 589 6.80 11.16 20.51
N ASP A 590 6.74 12.15 19.61
CA ASP A 590 6.88 11.94 18.17
C ASP A 590 8.35 11.93 17.71
N ARG A 591 8.59 11.78 16.40
CA ARG A 591 9.92 11.73 15.77
C ARG A 591 10.57 13.11 15.54
N GLY A 592 9.85 14.21 15.77
CA GLY A 592 10.37 15.57 15.56
C GLY A 592 11.45 15.95 16.58
N ARG A 593 12.38 16.84 16.20
CA ARG A 593 13.33 17.43 17.18
C ARG A 593 12.58 18.41 18.10
N THR A 594 12.35 18.00 19.34
CA THR A 594 11.79 18.88 20.38
C THR A 594 12.83 19.91 20.86
N SER A 595 12.40 21.15 21.07
CA SER A 595 13.22 22.21 21.64
C SER A 595 12.84 22.50 23.09
N LEU A 596 13.81 22.44 24.02
CA LEU A 596 13.58 22.76 25.44
C LEU A 596 13.68 24.25 25.78
N LEU A 597 13.58 25.14 24.79
CA LEU A 597 13.72 26.60 25.02
C LEU A 597 12.67 27.16 26.00
N GLY A 598 11.53 26.47 26.19
CA GLY A 598 10.46 26.87 27.10
C GLY A 598 10.45 26.21 28.49
N LEU A 599 11.42 25.35 28.85
CA LEU A 599 11.43 24.70 30.15
C LEU A 599 12.05 25.58 31.26
N PRO A 600 11.49 25.57 32.49
CA PRO A 600 12.12 26.17 33.66
C PRO A 600 13.55 25.63 33.89
N LYS A 601 14.48 26.50 34.30
CA LYS A 601 15.92 26.17 34.46
C LYS A 601 16.18 25.02 35.45
N ASP A 602 15.37 24.94 36.49
CA ASP A 602 15.41 23.90 37.54
C ASP A 602 14.96 22.53 37.03
N VAL A 603 14.02 22.47 36.09
CA VAL A 603 13.62 21.22 35.43
C VAL A 603 14.71 20.78 34.44
N LYS A 604 15.26 21.75 33.69
CA LYS A 604 16.30 21.49 32.70
C LYS A 604 17.56 20.89 33.33
N SER A 605 18.01 21.40 34.48
CA SER A 605 19.21 20.90 35.18
C SER A 605 19.06 19.46 35.68
N ARG A 606 17.85 19.06 36.11
CA ARG A 606 17.56 17.68 36.55
C ARG A 606 17.52 16.68 35.40
N LEU A 607 17.11 17.13 34.21
CA LEU A 607 17.07 16.29 33.01
C LEU A 607 18.45 16.03 32.39
N VAL A 608 19.40 16.97 32.51
CA VAL A 608 20.75 16.81 31.96
C VAL A 608 21.47 15.58 32.55
N GLY A 609 21.23 15.26 33.82
CA GLY A 609 21.83 14.07 34.47
C GLY A 609 21.21 12.73 34.07
N LEU A 610 20.09 12.73 33.35
CA LEU A 610 19.36 11.53 32.92
C LEU A 610 19.63 11.15 31.45
N MET A 611 20.51 11.86 30.76
CA MET A 611 20.76 11.66 29.34
C MET A 611 22.24 11.42 29.02
N ASN A 612 22.48 10.55 28.03
CA ASN A 612 23.74 10.52 27.32
C ASN A 612 23.74 11.59 26.22
N VAL A 613 24.93 12.08 25.85
CA VAL A 613 25.15 13.18 24.88
C VAL A 613 24.52 12.91 23.49
N GLU A 614 24.15 11.66 23.21
CA GLU A 614 23.62 11.19 21.93
C GLU A 614 22.09 11.03 21.88
N GLN A 615 21.34 11.24 22.97
CA GLN A 615 19.89 11.00 22.98
C GLN A 615 19.06 12.22 22.54
N SER A 616 17.94 11.98 21.86
CA SER A 616 16.95 13.04 21.59
C SER A 616 16.23 13.45 22.88
N TRP A 617 15.67 14.67 22.93
CA TRP A 617 14.90 15.14 24.10
C TRP A 617 13.49 14.51 24.22
N ASN A 618 13.10 13.64 23.28
CA ASN A 618 11.75 13.10 23.18
C ASN A 618 11.39 12.09 24.29
N PRO A 619 12.26 11.12 24.65
CA PRO A 619 12.04 10.27 25.83
C PRO A 619 11.94 11.08 27.13
N ALA A 620 12.78 12.10 27.30
CA ALA A 620 12.76 12.98 28.47
C ALA A 620 11.45 13.77 28.58
N LEU A 621 10.94 14.28 27.46
CA LEU A 621 9.64 14.98 27.43
C LEU A 621 8.48 14.03 27.73
N SER A 622 8.50 12.82 27.18
CA SER A 622 7.52 11.77 27.47
C SER A 622 7.50 11.44 28.96
N ALA A 623 8.68 11.25 29.58
CA ALA A 623 8.82 11.02 31.00
C ALA A 623 8.30 12.19 31.85
N LEU A 624 8.59 13.43 31.48
CA LEU A 624 8.06 14.62 32.19
C LEU A 624 6.53 14.67 32.19
N ARG A 625 5.89 14.28 31.09
CA ARG A 625 4.42 14.25 31.00
C ARG A 625 3.82 13.18 31.90
N VAL A 626 4.42 11.98 31.92
CA VAL A 626 4.06 10.90 32.85
C VAL A 626 4.19 11.40 34.30
N LEU A 627 5.31 12.02 34.65
CA LEU A 627 5.55 12.60 35.98
C LEU A 627 4.52 13.68 36.35
N SER A 628 4.09 14.49 35.38
CA SER A 628 3.06 15.51 35.62
C SER A 628 1.72 14.90 36.00
N VAL A 629 1.34 13.77 35.39
CA VAL A 629 0.12 13.03 35.76
C VAL A 629 0.27 12.41 37.13
N VAL A 630 1.41 11.76 37.38
CA VAL A 630 1.72 11.13 38.66
C VAL A 630 1.56 12.13 39.82
N ARG A 631 2.14 13.33 39.69
CA ARG A 631 2.01 14.38 40.72
C ARG A 631 0.57 14.82 40.97
N GLU A 632 -0.26 14.86 39.94
CA GLU A 632 -1.67 15.20 40.13
C GLU A 632 -2.40 14.06 40.87
N ILE A 633 -2.07 12.80 40.59
CA ILE A 633 -2.58 11.65 41.34
C ILE A 633 -2.10 11.70 42.80
N GLU A 634 -0.82 11.96 43.07
CA GLU A 634 -0.28 12.11 44.44
C GLU A 634 -1.03 13.20 45.22
N LYS A 635 -1.26 14.35 44.58
CA LYS A 635 -2.01 15.46 45.17
C LYS A 635 -3.46 15.10 45.49
N LEU A 636 -4.11 14.31 44.63
CA LEU A 636 -5.50 13.88 44.82
C LEU A 636 -5.64 12.76 45.86
N THR A 637 -4.68 11.83 45.88
CA THR A 637 -4.71 10.63 46.75
C THR A 637 -4.07 10.84 48.11
N GLY A 638 -3.16 11.81 48.25
CA GLY A 638 -2.29 11.95 49.42
C GLY A 638 -1.16 10.93 49.48
N LEU A 639 -1.02 10.05 48.49
CA LEU A 639 0.06 9.08 48.38
C LEU A 639 1.36 9.77 47.95
N SER A 640 2.49 9.35 48.50
CA SER A 640 3.81 9.90 48.17
C SER A 640 4.65 8.83 47.48
N LEU A 641 4.89 8.96 46.18
CA LEU A 641 5.76 8.05 45.45
C LEU A 641 7.21 8.44 45.66
N ARG A 642 8.06 7.44 45.92
CA ARG A 642 9.52 7.65 45.85
C ARG A 642 9.91 7.81 44.38
N THR A 643 9.94 9.05 43.91
CA THR A 643 10.32 9.41 42.53
C THR A 643 11.73 8.98 42.14
N GLU A 644 12.55 8.58 43.12
CA GLU A 644 13.93 8.09 42.97
C GLU A 644 14.04 6.76 42.18
N LYS A 645 12.92 6.04 41.98
CA LYS A 645 12.87 4.78 41.20
C LYS A 645 12.36 4.95 39.76
N ILE A 646 12.04 6.17 39.31
CA ILE A 646 11.54 6.41 37.96
C ILE A 646 12.75 6.49 37.01
N VAL A 647 13.13 5.34 36.46
CA VAL A 647 14.20 5.25 35.46
C VAL A 647 13.60 5.55 34.07
N CYS A 648 14.20 6.49 33.34
CA CYS A 648 13.93 6.64 31.90
C CYS A 648 14.38 5.37 31.19
N LEU A 649 13.43 4.51 30.82
CA LEU A 649 13.73 3.27 30.12
C LEU A 649 13.89 3.52 28.63
N PRO A 650 14.90 2.93 27.97
CA PRO A 650 14.91 2.83 26.51
C PRO A 650 13.67 2.06 26.03
N MET A 651 13.28 2.25 24.77
CA MET A 651 12.12 1.58 24.17
C MET A 651 12.05 0.09 24.54
N GLY A 652 10.89 -0.37 25.01
CA GLY A 652 10.60 -1.79 25.22
C GLY A 652 10.87 -2.35 26.61
N LYS A 653 11.19 -1.53 27.62
CA LYS A 653 11.31 -2.00 29.02
C LYS A 653 10.23 -1.37 29.91
N CYS A 654 9.69 -2.14 30.86
CA CYS A 654 8.76 -1.69 31.91
C CYS A 654 9.42 -1.85 33.29
N LEU A 655 9.12 -0.95 34.24
CA LEU A 655 9.48 -1.10 35.65
C LEU A 655 8.22 -1.11 36.52
N PRO A 656 7.97 -2.16 37.32
CA PRO A 656 6.99 -2.09 38.38
C PRO A 656 7.49 -1.18 39.50
N VAL A 657 6.67 -0.21 39.92
CA VAL A 657 6.97 0.62 41.09
C VAL A 657 6.02 0.24 42.22
N GLU A 658 6.57 -0.34 43.29
CA GLU A 658 5.85 -0.59 44.54
C GLU A 658 5.77 0.70 45.37
N VAL A 659 4.60 0.94 45.95
CA VAL A 659 4.29 2.09 46.82
C VAL A 659 4.12 1.58 48.26
N PHE A 660 4.62 2.35 49.23
CA PHE A 660 4.35 2.14 50.66
C PHE A 660 3.29 3.13 51.13
#